data_AF-A0A1W9GAC7-F1
#
_entry.id   AF-A0A1W9GAC7-F1
#
_cell.length_a   1.000
_cell.length_b   1.000
_cell.length_c   1.000
_cell.angle_alpha   90.00
_cell.angle_beta   90.00
_cell.angle_gamma   90.00
#
_symmetry.space_group_name_H-M   'P 1'
#
loop_
_entity.id
_entity.type
_entity.pdbx_description
1 polymer ?
#
loop_
_entity_poly.entity_id
_entity_poly.type
_entity_poly.pdbx_seq_one_letter_code
_entity_poly.pdbx_strand_id
1 'polypeptide(L)'
;MRYLRRALEASLVQAAKRFPSVVLTGPRRAGKTWLLRHAFPKADYFLLEDPSVVARLRSDPQGFLDEVRTPVILDEVQNVPEIFSLVRARIDRQPRRTGRWLLTGSQEAPLMQKVTESMAGRAAVLQLRPLSTCESEKVSLFLGGYPEVVARPRAAHQWFSSYVQTYLERDVRAVTMVKDLATFRRFLALVASRHGQILNRTDLAAPLGVSVPTITQWLGVLETTAQILLVPPFYENVGKRLVKSPKVYLADSGLACHLLGIDSPRELARSPFLGVLFEGFMAAEIIKAQVNAGRRPEIYYFRDEQGLEVDFLVPGRRGAMALVECKATRTAVPSMAAPMQRLAQALKKKRPRGGAVEMSLIYQPSRTAIATTALAPGVQAVAWQTFVRALTRGFARILLLFLLIGLEWSPVWSESPAPSVHWGSTAFPDQYSTVTTGLTLNRFTPIDGLGNRYDSTVGNTLGFNLITLSWTQHWGGIFEGWSTNLTTGVSPTSDEPSQFFQNEVIHQLRQLPAVPTVALRKETDVMVDGSVTRWFPLFQPKVMFVGGGFSVGTIYQQGFLRAGIRRLQISPTFYSGDWGDVSVRASTLGRISYQDNGAVLHAVRQTAGLVQPAIAFGQYRTNSKGETIPTWEVEFAVMWDSGIFVNTTGQSQKMFAWSFALSGGPLRFETWNDSMGKLAERDYGPTYGASLTLDLLRVWGYMDGTASDAPPAPAAP
;
A
#
# COMPACT_ATOMS: atom_id res chain seq x y z
N MET A 1 -21.13 2.89 20.64
CA MET A 1 -19.98 3.54 19.94
C MET A 1 -20.06 3.15 18.47
N ARG A 2 -19.59 3.99 17.54
CA ARG A 2 -19.46 3.58 16.12
C ARG A 2 -18.36 2.52 16.02
N TYR A 3 -18.59 1.46 15.25
CA TYR A 3 -17.57 0.44 14.99
C TYR A 3 -16.39 1.05 14.22
N LEU A 4 -15.17 0.67 14.61
CA LEU A 4 -13.93 0.99 13.90
C LEU A 4 -13.49 -0.26 13.15
N ARG A 5 -13.38 -0.14 11.82
CA ARG A 5 -12.98 -1.25 10.94
C ARG A 5 -11.60 -1.78 11.34
N ARG A 6 -11.47 -3.09 11.55
CA ARG A 6 -10.24 -3.69 12.04
C ARG A 6 -9.35 -4.13 10.88
N ALA A 7 -8.04 -3.94 10.98
CA ALA A 7 -7.10 -4.38 9.95
C ALA A 7 -7.04 -5.92 9.83
N LEU A 8 -7.25 -6.64 10.93
CA LEU A 8 -7.34 -8.11 10.97
C LEU A 8 -8.60 -8.66 10.26
N GLU A 9 -9.64 -7.84 10.03
CA GLU A 9 -10.95 -8.23 9.49
C GLU A 9 -10.84 -8.97 8.14
N ALA A 10 -9.93 -8.53 7.26
CA ALA A 10 -9.69 -9.18 5.98
C ALA A 10 -9.09 -10.59 6.14
N SER A 11 -8.09 -10.75 7.02
CA SER A 11 -7.50 -12.06 7.34
C SER A 11 -8.47 -12.97 8.10
N LEU A 12 -9.35 -12.41 8.93
CA LEU A 12 -10.43 -13.12 9.63
C LEU A 12 -11.46 -13.71 8.65
N VAL A 13 -11.99 -12.90 7.72
CA VAL A 13 -12.93 -13.38 6.70
C VAL A 13 -12.25 -14.39 5.76
N GLN A 14 -10.99 -14.16 5.39
CA GLN A 14 -10.23 -15.10 4.56
C GLN A 14 -9.92 -16.42 5.30
N ALA A 15 -9.68 -16.39 6.61
CA ALA A 15 -9.53 -17.58 7.44
C ALA A 15 -10.84 -18.37 7.54
N ALA A 16 -11.96 -17.70 7.80
CA ALA A 16 -13.29 -18.34 7.85
C ALA A 16 -13.68 -18.99 6.52
N LYS A 17 -13.33 -18.38 5.37
CA LYS A 17 -13.52 -19.00 4.04
C LYS A 17 -12.69 -20.29 3.85
N ARG A 18 -11.57 -20.47 4.56
CA ARG A 18 -10.60 -21.57 4.37
C ARG A 18 -10.66 -22.69 5.42
N PHE A 19 -11.07 -22.40 6.65
CA PHE A 19 -11.04 -23.35 7.76
C PHE A 19 -12.45 -23.62 8.33
N PRO A 20 -12.78 -24.85 8.75
CA PRO A 20 -14.03 -25.17 9.47
C PRO A 20 -14.27 -24.33 10.72
N SER A 21 -13.20 -23.90 11.39
CA SER A 21 -13.24 -23.02 12.56
C SER A 21 -12.23 -21.86 12.48
N VAL A 22 -12.52 -20.76 13.17
CA VAL A 22 -11.55 -19.70 13.46
C VAL A 22 -11.57 -19.40 14.96
N VAL A 23 -10.41 -19.42 15.60
CA VAL A 23 -10.24 -18.99 16.99
C VAL A 23 -9.66 -17.57 17.00
N LEU A 24 -10.46 -16.60 17.43
CA LEU A 24 -10.06 -15.21 17.60
C LEU A 24 -9.61 -14.97 19.05
N THR A 25 -8.29 -14.91 19.22
CA THR A 25 -7.64 -14.68 20.51
C THR A 25 -7.25 -13.21 20.72
N GLY A 26 -6.86 -12.83 21.94
CA GLY A 26 -6.27 -11.51 22.23
C GLY A 26 -6.56 -11.04 23.66
N PRO A 27 -6.02 -9.87 24.07
CA PRO A 27 -6.35 -9.26 25.36
C PRO A 27 -7.86 -9.08 25.54
N ARG A 28 -8.37 -9.14 26.79
CA ARG A 28 -9.71 -8.56 27.04
C ARG A 28 -9.69 -7.07 26.69
N ARG A 29 -10.88 -6.53 26.37
CA ARG A 29 -11.09 -5.15 25.88
C ARG A 29 -10.52 -4.84 24.48
N ALA A 30 -9.72 -5.72 23.85
CA ALA A 30 -9.24 -5.53 22.48
C ALA A 30 -10.33 -5.58 21.37
N GLY A 31 -11.59 -5.92 21.72
CA GLY A 31 -12.74 -5.85 20.81
C GLY A 31 -13.10 -7.15 20.07
N LYS A 32 -12.72 -8.33 20.61
CA LYS A 32 -12.93 -9.65 19.96
C LYS A 32 -14.38 -9.88 19.51
N THR A 33 -15.33 -9.80 20.44
CA THR A 33 -16.78 -9.96 20.23
C THR A 33 -17.32 -9.01 19.17
N TRP A 34 -16.92 -7.74 19.21
CA TRP A 34 -17.36 -6.70 18.27
C TRP A 34 -16.87 -6.98 16.85
N LEU A 35 -15.64 -7.45 16.68
CA LEU A 35 -15.10 -7.82 15.37
C LEU A 35 -15.86 -9.02 14.78
N LEU A 36 -16.10 -10.10 15.54
CA LEU A 36 -16.87 -11.24 15.01
C LEU A 36 -18.32 -10.86 14.69
N ARG A 37 -19.04 -10.18 15.60
CA ARG A 37 -20.44 -9.81 15.37
C ARG A 37 -20.62 -8.80 14.23
N HIS A 38 -19.60 -8.00 13.91
CA HIS A 38 -19.61 -7.14 12.73
C HIS A 38 -19.27 -7.88 11.44
N ALA A 39 -18.24 -8.75 11.45
CA ALA A 39 -17.80 -9.50 10.26
C ALA A 39 -18.78 -10.62 9.86
N PHE A 40 -19.54 -11.16 10.82
CA PHE A 40 -20.50 -12.26 10.62
C PHE A 40 -21.87 -11.91 11.24
N PRO A 41 -22.60 -10.90 10.72
CA PRO A 41 -23.85 -10.41 11.32
C PRO A 41 -25.03 -11.38 11.18
N LYS A 42 -24.89 -12.44 10.38
CA LYS A 42 -25.84 -13.55 10.25
C LYS A 42 -25.48 -14.77 11.10
N ALA A 43 -24.41 -14.69 11.91
CA ALA A 43 -24.01 -15.79 12.78
C ALA A 43 -24.84 -15.81 14.06
N ASP A 44 -25.17 -17.02 14.51
CA ASP A 44 -25.76 -17.28 15.82
C ASP A 44 -24.75 -16.91 16.94
N TYR A 45 -25.20 -16.61 18.16
CA TYR A 45 -24.32 -16.04 19.20
C TYR A 45 -24.62 -16.58 20.60
N PHE A 46 -23.62 -17.23 21.21
CA PHE A 46 -23.68 -17.72 22.58
C PHE A 46 -22.48 -17.20 23.38
N LEU A 47 -22.75 -16.57 24.53
CA LEU A 47 -21.73 -16.14 25.49
C LEU A 47 -21.52 -17.25 26.51
N LEU A 48 -20.34 -17.86 26.54
CA LEU A 48 -20.01 -18.96 27.47
C LEU A 48 -19.57 -18.46 28.86
N GLU A 49 -19.78 -17.18 29.17
CA GLU A 49 -19.75 -16.61 30.54
C GLU A 49 -21.16 -16.60 31.19
N ASP A 50 -22.24 -16.82 30.42
CA ASP A 50 -23.61 -16.84 30.94
C ASP A 50 -23.92 -18.16 31.68
N PRO A 51 -24.28 -18.14 32.97
CA PRO A 51 -24.54 -19.36 33.75
C PRO A 51 -25.64 -20.25 33.18
N SER A 52 -26.65 -19.70 32.51
CA SER A 52 -27.74 -20.48 31.90
C SER A 52 -27.27 -21.25 30.66
N VAL A 53 -26.45 -20.60 29.82
CA VAL A 53 -25.83 -21.20 28.64
C VAL A 53 -24.83 -22.28 29.05
N VAL A 54 -23.99 -22.00 30.06
CA VAL A 54 -23.01 -22.95 30.61
C VAL A 54 -23.68 -24.16 31.25
N ALA A 55 -24.72 -23.96 32.06
CA ALA A 55 -25.47 -25.06 32.68
C ALA A 55 -26.11 -25.96 31.62
N ARG A 56 -26.79 -25.37 30.63
CA ARG A 56 -27.47 -26.11 29.54
C ARG A 56 -26.49 -26.93 28.70
N LEU A 57 -25.35 -26.33 28.33
CA LEU A 57 -24.29 -27.00 27.58
C LEU A 57 -23.67 -28.16 28.38
N ARG A 58 -23.54 -28.02 29.71
CA ARG A 58 -23.02 -29.10 30.58
C ARG A 58 -24.05 -30.20 30.86
N SER A 59 -25.35 -29.90 30.89
CA SER A 59 -26.41 -30.89 31.09
C SER A 59 -26.72 -31.71 29.83
N ASP A 60 -26.74 -31.08 28.65
CA ASP A 60 -26.82 -31.77 27.36
C ASP A 60 -25.90 -31.09 26.32
N PRO A 61 -24.65 -31.59 26.19
CA PRO A 61 -23.70 -31.05 25.23
C PRO A 61 -24.01 -31.41 23.77
N GLN A 62 -24.89 -32.38 23.49
CA GLN A 62 -25.24 -32.74 22.11
C GLN A 62 -26.48 -31.99 21.63
N GLY A 63 -27.58 -31.98 22.39
CA GLY A 63 -28.77 -31.20 22.08
C GLY A 63 -28.43 -29.71 21.91
N PHE A 64 -27.60 -29.14 22.79
CA PHE A 64 -27.06 -27.79 22.60
C PHE A 64 -26.41 -27.58 21.23
N LEU A 65 -25.61 -28.54 20.75
CA LEU A 65 -24.91 -28.47 19.47
C LEU A 65 -25.73 -28.91 18.25
N ASP A 66 -26.97 -29.39 18.45
CA ASP A 66 -27.95 -29.67 17.40
C ASP A 66 -28.95 -28.51 17.23
N GLU A 67 -29.23 -27.72 18.27
CA GLU A 67 -29.94 -26.44 18.17
C GLU A 67 -29.14 -25.36 17.42
N VAL A 68 -27.82 -25.31 17.64
CA VAL A 68 -26.92 -24.23 17.19
C VAL A 68 -26.88 -24.07 15.68
N ARG A 69 -27.21 -22.88 15.18
CA ARG A 69 -27.24 -22.58 13.74
C ARG A 69 -25.86 -22.10 13.26
N THR A 70 -25.13 -22.93 12.52
CA THR A 70 -23.83 -22.52 11.94
C THR A 70 -24.01 -21.63 10.70
N PRO A 71 -23.26 -20.51 10.52
CA PRO A 71 -22.12 -20.07 11.32
C PRO A 71 -22.52 -19.58 12.72
N VAL A 72 -21.75 -19.98 13.74
CA VAL A 72 -21.99 -19.61 15.14
C VAL A 72 -20.76 -18.91 15.72
N ILE A 73 -20.99 -17.93 16.59
CA ILE A 73 -20.03 -17.30 17.47
C ILE A 73 -20.21 -17.88 18.89
N LEU A 74 -19.18 -18.56 19.40
CA LEU A 74 -19.07 -18.97 20.79
C LEU A 74 -18.04 -18.04 21.47
N ASP A 75 -18.50 -17.19 22.37
CA ASP A 75 -17.71 -16.09 22.95
C ASP A 75 -17.16 -16.46 24.34
N GLU A 76 -15.89 -16.14 24.61
CA GLU A 76 -15.14 -16.44 25.85
C GLU A 76 -15.15 -17.94 26.24
N VAL A 77 -14.76 -18.79 25.28
CA VAL A 77 -14.78 -20.26 25.38
C VAL A 77 -13.90 -20.86 26.48
N GLN A 78 -12.96 -20.11 27.06
CA GLN A 78 -12.10 -20.57 28.17
C GLN A 78 -12.88 -20.90 29.46
N ASN A 79 -14.13 -20.45 29.57
CA ASN A 79 -15.05 -20.81 30.65
C ASN A 79 -15.62 -22.24 30.52
N VAL A 80 -15.62 -22.79 29.29
CA VAL A 80 -16.14 -24.13 28.94
C VAL A 80 -15.18 -24.82 27.94
N PRO A 81 -13.92 -25.12 28.32
CA PRO A 81 -12.92 -25.64 27.39
C PRO A 81 -13.28 -26.99 26.75
N GLU A 82 -14.16 -27.76 27.39
CA GLU A 82 -14.72 -29.01 26.88
C GLU A 82 -15.44 -28.85 25.52
N ILE A 83 -15.91 -27.64 25.18
CA ILE A 83 -16.61 -27.34 23.92
C ILE A 83 -15.78 -27.65 22.68
N PHE A 84 -14.45 -27.51 22.74
CA PHE A 84 -13.58 -27.73 21.59
C PHE A 84 -13.54 -29.19 21.13
N SER A 85 -13.58 -30.15 22.07
CA SER A 85 -13.65 -31.58 21.74
C SER A 85 -14.94 -31.92 20.98
N LEU A 86 -16.05 -31.29 21.38
CA LEU A 86 -17.35 -31.45 20.75
C LEU A 86 -17.40 -30.79 19.36
N VAL A 87 -16.93 -29.53 19.26
CA VAL A 87 -16.79 -28.79 18.00
C VAL A 87 -15.89 -29.54 17.02
N ARG A 88 -14.77 -30.11 17.49
CA ARG A 88 -13.90 -30.98 16.68
C ARG A 88 -14.66 -32.17 16.11
N ALA A 89 -15.44 -32.90 16.91
CA ALA A 89 -16.25 -34.01 16.42
C ALA A 89 -17.30 -33.55 15.38
N ARG A 90 -17.89 -32.35 15.54
CA ARG A 90 -18.81 -31.73 14.58
C ARG A 90 -18.12 -31.24 13.29
N ILE A 91 -16.79 -31.00 13.32
CA ILE A 91 -15.94 -30.68 12.17
C ILE A 91 -15.49 -31.96 11.44
N ASP A 92 -14.99 -32.96 12.16
CA ASP A 92 -14.48 -34.22 11.60
C ASP A 92 -15.59 -34.99 10.83
N ARG A 93 -16.87 -34.81 11.21
CA ARG A 93 -18.05 -35.30 10.44
C ARG A 93 -18.32 -34.56 9.12
N GLN A 94 -17.88 -33.31 8.95
CA GLN A 94 -18.15 -32.47 7.76
C GLN A 94 -16.95 -31.58 7.39
N PRO A 95 -15.74 -32.14 7.15
CA PRO A 95 -14.49 -31.38 7.10
C PRO A 95 -14.37 -30.39 5.94
N ARG A 96 -15.19 -30.56 4.88
CA ARG A 96 -15.23 -29.64 3.73
C ARG A 96 -16.04 -28.36 3.96
N ARG A 97 -16.79 -28.23 5.06
CA ARG A 97 -17.63 -27.04 5.33
C ARG A 97 -16.87 -26.03 6.19
N THR A 98 -16.37 -24.97 5.56
CA THR A 98 -15.61 -23.89 6.19
C THR A 98 -16.52 -22.88 6.92
N GLY A 99 -15.93 -22.06 7.79
CA GLY A 99 -16.58 -20.90 8.41
C GLY A 99 -17.66 -21.19 9.45
N ARG A 100 -17.83 -22.45 9.89
CA ARG A 100 -18.94 -22.87 10.76
C ARG A 100 -18.81 -22.43 12.21
N TRP A 101 -17.60 -22.47 12.77
CA TRP A 101 -17.35 -22.32 14.21
C TRP A 101 -16.39 -21.18 14.51
N LEU A 102 -16.93 -20.02 14.88
CA LEU A 102 -16.18 -18.83 15.24
C LEU A 102 -16.06 -18.81 16.77
N LEU A 103 -14.85 -18.99 17.29
CA LEU A 103 -14.60 -19.12 18.73
C LEU A 103 -13.82 -17.87 19.19
N THR A 104 -14.19 -17.24 20.31
CA THR A 104 -13.28 -16.29 20.97
C THR A 104 -12.81 -16.81 22.31
N GLY A 105 -11.60 -16.42 22.67
CA GLY A 105 -11.18 -16.44 24.07
C GLY A 105 -10.08 -15.42 24.29
N SER A 106 -9.94 -14.92 25.51
CA SER A 106 -8.66 -14.38 25.93
C SER A 106 -7.64 -15.50 26.09
N GLN A 107 -6.35 -15.19 25.94
CA GLN A 107 -5.28 -16.19 26.06
C GLN A 107 -4.91 -16.45 27.54
N GLU A 108 -5.93 -16.65 28.37
CA GLU A 108 -5.87 -16.69 29.83
C GLU A 108 -5.54 -18.07 30.42
N ALA A 109 -5.10 -19.05 29.63
CA ALA A 109 -4.74 -20.35 30.17
C ALA A 109 -3.74 -21.14 29.32
N PRO A 110 -2.76 -21.84 29.94
CA PRO A 110 -2.06 -22.97 29.34
C PRO A 110 -3.01 -24.09 28.87
N LEU A 111 -4.21 -24.14 29.48
CA LEU A 111 -5.30 -25.02 29.07
C LEU A 111 -5.78 -24.67 27.64
N MET A 112 -5.90 -23.38 27.30
CA MET A 112 -6.22 -22.93 25.93
C MET A 112 -5.13 -23.29 24.91
N GLN A 113 -3.86 -23.42 25.32
CA GLN A 113 -2.78 -23.88 24.45
C GLN A 113 -3.00 -25.36 24.07
N LYS A 114 -3.10 -26.26 25.05
CA LYS A 114 -3.39 -27.70 24.83
C LYS A 114 -4.65 -27.94 24.01
N VAL A 115 -5.69 -27.14 24.26
CA VAL A 115 -6.96 -27.25 23.55
C VAL A 115 -6.87 -26.71 22.12
N THR A 116 -6.07 -25.66 21.88
CA THR A 116 -5.76 -25.17 20.52
C THR A 116 -4.93 -26.17 19.73
N GLU A 117 -3.98 -26.87 20.37
CA GLU A 117 -3.24 -27.99 19.76
C GLU A 117 -4.20 -29.11 19.30
N SER A 118 -5.23 -29.41 20.09
CA SER A 118 -6.25 -30.42 19.71
C SER A 118 -7.06 -30.03 18.46
N MET A 119 -7.07 -28.75 18.09
CA MET A 119 -7.71 -28.16 16.90
C MET A 119 -6.75 -27.94 15.72
N ALA A 120 -5.50 -28.39 15.82
CA ALA A 120 -4.51 -28.26 14.75
C ALA A 120 -5.04 -28.81 13.40
N GLY A 121 -4.79 -28.06 12.32
CA GLY A 121 -5.31 -28.34 10.98
C GLY A 121 -6.81 -28.05 10.77
N ARG A 122 -7.60 -27.84 11.83
CA ARG A 122 -9.06 -27.64 11.77
C ARG A 122 -9.50 -26.20 12.03
N ALA A 123 -8.73 -25.48 12.84
CA ALA A 123 -8.96 -24.06 13.12
C ALA A 123 -7.81 -23.18 12.61
N ALA A 124 -8.16 -22.01 12.09
CA ALA A 124 -7.23 -20.89 11.99
C ALA A 124 -7.19 -20.15 13.34
N VAL A 125 -5.99 -19.92 13.88
CA VAL A 125 -5.80 -19.12 15.10
C VAL A 125 -5.35 -17.73 14.72
N LEU A 126 -6.10 -16.71 15.12
CA LEU A 126 -5.80 -15.30 14.89
C LEU A 126 -5.69 -14.57 16.24
N GLN A 127 -4.96 -13.46 16.28
CA GLN A 127 -4.74 -12.69 17.51
C GLN A 127 -5.07 -11.20 17.27
N LEU A 128 -6.17 -10.73 17.87
CA LEU A 128 -6.58 -9.34 17.84
C LEU A 128 -5.82 -8.56 18.92
N ARG A 129 -4.88 -7.71 18.49
CA ARG A 129 -4.18 -6.75 19.35
C ARG A 129 -5.04 -5.46 19.56
N PRO A 130 -4.66 -4.60 20.53
CA PRO A 130 -5.19 -3.22 20.59
C PRO A 130 -4.95 -2.47 19.28
N LEU A 131 -5.70 -1.38 19.05
CA LEU A 131 -5.76 -0.65 17.79
C LEU A 131 -4.36 -0.24 17.29
N SER A 132 -4.12 -0.40 16.00
CA SER A 132 -3.00 0.21 15.30
C SER A 132 -3.33 1.64 14.89
N THR A 133 -2.30 2.45 14.69
CA THR A 133 -2.36 3.80 14.10
C THR A 133 -2.95 3.83 12.68
N CYS A 134 -2.98 2.69 11.98
CA CYS A 134 -3.70 2.55 10.71
C CYS A 134 -5.22 2.33 10.87
N GLU A 135 -5.69 1.93 12.06
CA GLU A 135 -7.11 1.72 12.40
C GLU A 135 -7.74 2.98 13.03
N SER A 136 -6.95 3.83 13.69
CA SER A 136 -7.40 5.15 14.16
C SER A 136 -6.24 6.12 14.42
N GLU A 137 -6.34 7.34 13.90
CA GLU A 137 -5.36 8.42 14.13
C GLU A 137 -5.32 8.95 15.58
N LYS A 138 -6.28 8.52 16.42
CA LYS A 138 -6.27 8.78 17.87
C LYS A 138 -5.31 7.87 18.64
N VAL A 139 -4.87 6.75 18.05
CA VAL A 139 -3.81 5.90 18.59
C VAL A 139 -2.51 6.70 18.58
N SER A 140 -1.86 6.80 19.72
CA SER A 140 -0.65 7.62 19.88
C SER A 140 0.26 7.03 20.96
N LEU A 141 1.52 7.46 20.97
CA LEU A 141 2.52 6.98 21.94
C LEU A 141 2.02 7.08 23.39
N PHE A 142 1.31 8.16 23.73
CA PHE A 142 0.78 8.42 25.06
C PHE A 142 -0.52 7.66 25.39
N LEU A 143 -1.45 7.52 24.43
CA LEU A 143 -2.76 6.90 24.68
C LEU A 143 -2.79 5.38 24.47
N GLY A 144 -1.80 4.83 23.78
CA GLY A 144 -1.85 3.44 23.32
C GLY A 144 -2.96 3.21 22.29
N GLY A 145 -3.40 1.96 22.19
CA GLY A 145 -4.38 1.46 21.23
C GLY A 145 -5.64 0.84 21.85
N TYR A 146 -5.79 0.80 23.18
CA TYR A 146 -6.98 0.18 23.80
C TYR A 146 -8.29 0.88 23.36
N PRO A 147 -9.28 0.15 22.79
CA PRO A 147 -10.46 0.77 22.17
C PRO A 147 -11.24 1.75 23.06
N GLU A 148 -11.49 1.42 24.33
CA GLU A 148 -12.15 2.34 25.27
C GLU A 148 -11.32 3.60 25.56
N VAL A 149 -9.99 3.50 25.64
CA VAL A 149 -9.07 4.64 25.86
C VAL A 149 -9.07 5.56 24.63
N VAL A 150 -8.92 4.98 23.44
CA VAL A 150 -8.95 5.68 22.15
C VAL A 150 -10.32 6.35 21.91
N ALA A 151 -11.41 5.74 22.37
CA ALA A 151 -12.75 6.31 22.31
C ALA A 151 -13.00 7.41 23.37
N ARG A 152 -12.40 7.31 24.56
CA ARG A 152 -12.58 8.25 25.68
C ARG A 152 -11.24 8.73 26.28
N PRO A 153 -10.39 9.48 25.56
CA PRO A 153 -9.03 9.83 26.05
C PRO A 153 -8.99 10.57 27.38
N ARG A 154 -10.02 11.36 27.71
CA ARG A 154 -10.14 12.06 29.01
C ARG A 154 -10.25 11.10 30.22
N ALA A 155 -10.62 9.85 30.00
CA ALA A 155 -10.73 8.82 31.04
C ALA A 155 -9.55 7.82 31.02
N ALA A 156 -8.50 8.07 30.23
CA ALA A 156 -7.39 7.12 30.02
C ALA A 156 -6.74 6.66 31.34
N HIS A 157 -6.35 7.59 32.21
CA HIS A 157 -5.74 7.30 33.51
C HIS A 157 -6.64 6.41 34.39
N GLN A 158 -7.92 6.79 34.55
CA GLN A 158 -8.88 6.01 35.35
C GLN A 158 -9.12 4.62 34.74
N TRP A 159 -9.15 4.51 33.41
CA TRP A 159 -9.32 3.25 32.70
C TRP A 159 -8.11 2.33 32.91
N PHE A 160 -6.88 2.81 32.72
CA PHE A 160 -5.68 2.00 32.93
C PHE A 160 -5.53 1.57 34.40
N SER A 161 -5.79 2.47 35.35
CA SER A 161 -5.79 2.16 36.78
C SER A 161 -6.79 1.04 37.11
N SER A 162 -8.02 1.15 36.60
CA SER A 162 -9.06 0.12 36.73
C SER A 162 -8.67 -1.20 36.04
N TYR A 163 -8.00 -1.13 34.89
CA TYR A 163 -7.57 -2.29 34.10
C TYR A 163 -6.47 -3.10 34.80
N VAL A 164 -5.50 -2.43 35.42
CA VAL A 164 -4.50 -3.09 36.27
C VAL A 164 -5.20 -3.76 37.46
N GLN A 165 -5.99 -2.98 38.22
CA GLN A 165 -6.64 -3.43 39.47
C GLN A 165 -7.63 -4.58 39.29
N THR A 166 -8.49 -4.54 38.27
CA THR A 166 -9.65 -5.45 38.16
C THR A 166 -9.43 -6.61 37.20
N TYR A 167 -8.52 -6.45 36.23
CA TYR A 167 -8.35 -7.39 35.13
C TYR A 167 -7.00 -8.09 35.18
N LEU A 168 -5.87 -7.38 35.05
CA LEU A 168 -4.54 -8.01 35.05
C LEU A 168 -4.28 -8.81 36.33
N GLU A 169 -4.68 -8.29 37.48
CA GLU A 169 -4.56 -8.95 38.78
C GLU A 169 -5.49 -10.17 38.94
N ARG A 170 -6.63 -10.22 38.24
CA ARG A 170 -7.58 -11.34 38.29
C ARG A 170 -7.13 -12.49 37.40
N ASP A 171 -6.75 -12.20 36.16
CA ASP A 171 -6.23 -13.19 35.20
C ASP A 171 -4.98 -13.88 35.75
N VAL A 172 -4.03 -13.10 36.27
CA VAL A 172 -2.76 -13.62 36.77
C VAL A 172 -2.96 -14.52 38.00
N ARG A 173 -3.97 -14.22 38.85
CA ARG A 173 -4.42 -15.11 39.94
C ARG A 173 -5.07 -16.41 39.44
N ALA A 174 -5.71 -16.40 38.28
CA ALA A 174 -6.32 -17.60 37.69
C ALA A 174 -5.28 -18.54 37.07
N VAL A 175 -4.21 -18.00 36.47
CA VAL A 175 -3.14 -18.81 35.85
C VAL A 175 -2.05 -19.22 36.84
N THR A 176 -1.79 -18.39 37.86
CA THR A 176 -0.66 -18.57 38.78
C THR A 176 -1.09 -18.26 40.20
N MET A 177 -0.58 -18.99 41.19
CA MET A 177 -0.97 -18.84 42.61
C MET A 177 -0.36 -17.57 43.25
N VAL A 178 -0.70 -16.39 42.72
CA VAL A 178 -0.28 -15.09 43.25
C VAL A 178 -1.05 -14.79 44.53
N LYS A 179 -0.42 -15.16 45.65
CA LYS A 179 -0.92 -14.86 47.00
C LYS A 179 -0.97 -13.35 47.25
N ASP A 180 0.05 -12.60 46.81
CA ASP A 180 0.14 -11.14 46.96
C ASP A 180 0.04 -10.39 45.62
N LEU A 181 -1.05 -9.62 45.44
CA LEU A 181 -1.24 -8.73 44.31
C LEU A 181 -0.38 -7.45 44.37
N ALA A 182 0.01 -6.98 45.56
CA ALA A 182 0.82 -5.78 45.67
C ALA A 182 2.24 -6.00 45.11
N THR A 183 2.83 -7.18 45.33
CA THR A 183 4.07 -7.60 44.65
C THR A 183 3.86 -7.72 43.14
N PHE A 184 2.70 -8.18 42.65
CA PHE A 184 2.44 -8.22 41.21
C PHE A 184 2.27 -6.82 40.58
N ARG A 185 1.65 -5.87 41.28
CA ARG A 185 1.62 -4.44 40.86
C ARG A 185 3.04 -3.86 40.76
N ARG A 186 3.88 -4.10 41.78
CA ARG A 186 5.30 -3.70 41.77
C ARG A 186 6.05 -4.35 40.61
N PHE A 187 5.78 -5.61 40.31
CA PHE A 187 6.34 -6.31 39.15
C PHE A 187 5.97 -5.65 37.81
N LEU A 188 4.69 -5.28 37.59
CA LEU A 188 4.28 -4.57 36.38
C LEU A 188 5.02 -3.23 36.21
N ALA A 189 5.16 -2.46 37.29
CA ALA A 189 5.93 -1.21 37.28
C ALA A 189 7.44 -1.43 37.00
N LEU A 190 8.03 -2.52 37.52
CA LEU A 190 9.42 -2.90 37.20
C LEU A 190 9.58 -3.35 35.75
N VAL A 191 8.63 -4.10 35.17
CA VAL A 191 8.68 -4.44 33.74
C VAL A 191 8.55 -3.18 32.87
N ALA A 192 7.74 -2.20 33.29
CA ALA A 192 7.65 -0.90 32.62
C ALA A 192 8.94 -0.06 32.75
N SER A 193 9.64 -0.07 33.88
CA SER A 193 10.94 0.62 34.03
C SER A 193 12.09 -0.09 33.29
N ARG A 194 11.89 -1.35 32.88
CA ARG A 194 12.79 -2.15 32.02
C ARG A 194 12.38 -2.17 30.54
N HIS A 195 11.50 -1.28 30.11
CA HIS A 195 11.08 -1.17 28.70
C HIS A 195 12.27 -0.98 27.76
N GLY A 196 12.36 -1.79 26.70
CA GLY A 196 13.47 -1.79 25.72
C GLY A 196 14.77 -2.41 26.23
N GLN A 197 14.86 -2.83 27.49
CA GLN A 197 16.09 -3.42 28.06
C GLN A 197 16.12 -4.94 27.83
N ILE A 198 17.32 -5.50 27.78
CA ILE A 198 17.52 -6.95 27.72
C ILE A 198 17.05 -7.57 29.04
N LEU A 199 16.23 -8.61 28.94
CA LEU A 199 15.56 -9.24 30.08
C LEU A 199 16.56 -9.98 30.98
N ASN A 200 16.90 -9.36 32.12
CA ASN A 200 17.45 -10.05 33.27
C ASN A 200 16.33 -10.38 34.26
N ARG A 201 16.09 -11.68 34.49
CA ARG A 201 15.04 -12.15 35.41
C ARG A 201 15.45 -12.04 36.87
N THR A 202 16.75 -12.03 37.18
CA THR A 202 17.28 -11.88 38.54
C THR A 202 17.06 -10.45 39.05
N ASP A 203 17.30 -9.45 38.20
CA ASP A 203 17.12 -8.03 38.53
C ASP A 203 15.64 -7.64 38.73
N LEU A 204 14.72 -8.43 38.19
CA LEU A 204 13.28 -8.33 38.46
C LEU A 204 12.89 -9.09 39.74
N ALA A 205 13.52 -10.24 40.02
CA ALA A 205 13.22 -11.09 41.16
C ALA A 205 13.67 -10.48 42.50
N ALA A 206 14.91 -9.98 42.57
CA ALA A 206 15.55 -9.47 43.77
C ALA A 206 14.77 -8.33 44.48
N PRO A 207 14.40 -7.21 43.82
CA PRO A 207 13.67 -6.11 44.46
C PRO A 207 12.22 -6.44 44.86
N LEU A 208 11.72 -7.63 44.48
CA LEU A 208 10.39 -8.11 44.82
C LEU A 208 10.39 -9.20 45.90
N GLY A 209 11.56 -9.74 46.27
CA GLY A 209 11.66 -10.88 47.21
C GLY A 209 11.06 -12.18 46.68
N VAL A 210 10.95 -12.36 45.36
CA VAL A 210 10.38 -13.57 44.72
C VAL A 210 11.43 -14.38 43.98
N SER A 211 11.10 -15.62 43.61
CA SER A 211 12.01 -16.49 42.87
C SER A 211 12.08 -16.17 41.37
N VAL A 212 13.21 -16.46 40.72
CA VAL A 212 13.35 -16.37 39.25
C VAL A 212 12.34 -17.26 38.49
N PRO A 213 12.00 -18.48 38.96
CA PRO A 213 10.85 -19.24 38.44
C PRO A 213 9.52 -18.47 38.52
N THR A 214 9.23 -17.76 39.62
CA THR A 214 8.02 -16.93 39.76
C THR A 214 7.97 -15.81 38.70
N ILE A 215 9.07 -15.08 38.52
CA ILE A 215 9.21 -14.06 37.46
C ILE A 215 9.03 -14.68 36.07
N THR A 216 9.59 -15.88 35.84
CA THR A 216 9.47 -16.59 34.56
C THR A 216 8.03 -16.97 34.26
N GLN A 217 7.29 -17.45 35.28
CA GLN A 217 5.87 -17.77 35.17
C GLN A 217 5.03 -16.52 34.85
N TRP A 218 5.25 -15.41 35.57
CA TRP A 218 4.54 -14.15 35.36
C TRP A 218 4.79 -13.52 33.98
N LEU A 219 6.04 -13.53 33.51
CA LEU A 219 6.38 -13.08 32.15
C LEU A 219 5.69 -13.95 31.08
N GLY A 220 5.66 -15.27 31.26
CA GLY A 220 4.96 -16.18 30.36
C GLY A 220 3.44 -15.92 30.28
N VAL A 221 2.81 -15.55 31.39
CA VAL A 221 1.40 -15.11 31.40
C VAL A 221 1.24 -13.81 30.62
N LEU A 222 2.06 -12.79 30.87
CA LEU A 222 1.97 -11.50 30.19
C LEU A 222 2.26 -11.59 28.68
N GLU A 223 3.15 -12.48 28.27
CA GLU A 223 3.44 -12.73 26.85
C GLU A 223 2.27 -13.45 26.16
N THR A 224 1.76 -14.53 26.79
CA THR A 224 0.63 -15.31 26.27
C THR A 224 -0.64 -14.47 26.18
N THR A 225 -0.95 -13.69 27.22
CA THR A 225 -2.07 -12.72 27.25
C THR A 225 -1.83 -11.46 26.41
N ALA A 226 -0.71 -11.40 25.66
CA ALA A 226 -0.38 -10.35 24.70
C ALA A 226 -0.19 -8.94 25.31
N GLN A 227 0.14 -8.85 26.61
CA GLN A 227 0.41 -7.62 27.37
C GLN A 227 1.87 -7.16 27.27
N ILE A 228 2.81 -8.08 27.09
CA ILE A 228 4.22 -7.76 26.76
C ILE A 228 4.61 -8.30 25.39
N LEU A 229 5.75 -7.82 24.90
CA LEU A 229 6.46 -8.31 23.72
C LEU A 229 7.86 -8.72 24.18
N LEU A 230 8.24 -9.98 23.94
CA LEU A 230 9.63 -10.42 24.04
C LEU A 230 10.23 -10.43 22.62
N VAL A 231 11.24 -9.60 22.38
CA VAL A 231 11.93 -9.52 21.09
C VAL A 231 13.26 -10.27 21.21
N PRO A 232 13.39 -11.48 20.62
CA PRO A 232 14.60 -12.28 20.74
C PRO A 232 15.78 -11.70 19.93
N PRO A 233 17.03 -11.98 20.33
CA PRO A 233 18.21 -11.50 19.63
C PRO A 233 18.41 -12.19 18.27
N PHE A 234 18.88 -11.46 17.26
CA PHE A 234 19.16 -12.02 15.96
C PHE A 234 20.46 -12.83 15.96
N TYR A 235 20.30 -14.16 15.87
CA TYR A 235 21.37 -15.10 15.54
C TYR A 235 20.99 -15.93 14.31
N GLU A 236 21.95 -16.25 13.46
CA GLU A 236 21.78 -17.13 12.29
C GLU A 236 21.42 -18.57 12.71
N ASN A 237 22.05 -19.06 13.79
CA ASN A 237 21.73 -20.35 14.39
C ASN A 237 20.52 -20.21 15.34
N VAL A 238 19.44 -20.96 15.06
CA VAL A 238 18.19 -20.93 15.84
C VAL A 238 18.39 -21.42 17.28
N GLY A 239 19.27 -22.38 17.53
CA GLY A 239 19.63 -22.82 18.88
C GLY A 239 20.27 -21.69 19.70
N LYS A 240 21.22 -20.95 19.13
CA LYS A 240 21.82 -19.76 19.79
C LYS A 240 20.78 -18.66 20.05
N ARG A 241 19.81 -18.49 19.15
CA ARG A 241 18.67 -17.56 19.33
C ARG A 241 17.76 -17.93 20.51
N LEU A 242 17.57 -19.22 20.79
CA LEU A 242 16.73 -19.70 21.90
C LEU A 242 17.40 -19.59 23.27
N VAL A 243 18.74 -19.49 23.33
CA VAL A 243 19.51 -19.48 24.59
C VAL A 243 19.77 -18.06 25.13
N LYS A 244 19.84 -17.04 24.27
CA LYS A 244 20.16 -15.66 24.67
C LYS A 244 18.90 -14.86 25.02
N SER A 245 18.95 -14.05 26.08
CA SER A 245 17.80 -13.27 26.58
C SER A 245 17.21 -12.32 25.52
N PRO A 246 15.87 -12.17 25.46
CA PRO A 246 15.20 -11.18 24.62
C PRO A 246 15.24 -9.77 25.23
N LYS A 247 14.97 -8.73 24.44
CA LYS A 247 14.47 -7.43 24.96
C LYS A 247 13.01 -7.57 25.41
N VAL A 248 12.58 -6.80 26.42
CA VAL A 248 11.19 -6.76 26.90
C VAL A 248 10.54 -5.39 26.65
N TYR A 249 9.30 -5.40 26.15
CA TYR A 249 8.46 -4.20 25.98
C TYR A 249 7.04 -4.47 26.47
N LEU A 250 6.30 -3.42 26.83
CA LEU A 250 4.86 -3.47 26.98
C LEU A 250 4.22 -3.42 25.58
N ALA A 251 3.20 -4.24 25.34
CA ALA A 251 2.54 -4.33 24.03
C ALA A 251 1.61 -3.14 23.72
N ASP A 252 1.35 -2.29 24.71
CA ASP A 252 0.62 -1.03 24.59
C ASP A 252 1.39 0.09 25.31
N SER A 253 1.71 1.16 24.59
CA SER A 253 2.52 2.27 25.12
C SER A 253 1.75 3.19 26.08
N GLY A 254 0.41 3.20 26.04
CA GLY A 254 -0.40 3.95 27.00
C GLY A 254 -0.41 3.28 28.37
N LEU A 255 -0.53 1.94 28.38
CA LEU A 255 -0.33 1.14 29.60
C LEU A 255 1.09 1.32 30.15
N ALA A 256 2.10 1.37 29.28
CA ALA A 256 3.49 1.66 29.68
C ALA A 256 3.66 3.05 30.29
N CYS A 257 3.05 4.10 29.71
CA CYS A 257 3.06 5.46 30.27
C CYS A 257 2.41 5.48 31.67
N HIS A 258 1.25 4.85 31.83
CA HIS A 258 0.56 4.79 33.12
C HIS A 258 1.38 4.04 34.19
N LEU A 259 1.97 2.89 33.86
CA LEU A 259 2.83 2.13 34.79
C LEU A 259 4.14 2.85 35.16
N LEU A 260 4.53 3.88 34.39
CA LEU A 260 5.67 4.76 34.66
C LEU A 260 5.29 6.07 35.39
N GLY A 261 4.00 6.30 35.68
CA GLY A 261 3.53 7.56 36.28
C GLY A 261 3.65 8.77 35.33
N ILE A 262 3.44 8.55 34.03
CA ILE A 262 3.44 9.59 33.00
C ILE A 262 1.98 9.91 32.66
N ASP A 263 1.44 11.00 33.19
CA ASP A 263 0.01 11.33 33.15
C ASP A 263 -0.34 12.42 32.12
N SER A 264 0.65 13.06 31.49
CA SER A 264 0.42 13.94 30.34
C SER A 264 1.42 13.78 29.18
N PRO A 265 1.02 14.15 27.95
CA PRO A 265 1.94 14.27 26.81
C PRO A 265 3.09 15.27 27.03
N ARG A 266 2.99 16.17 28.00
CA ARG A 266 4.06 17.14 28.35
C ARG A 266 5.13 16.49 29.22
N GLU A 267 4.76 15.61 30.16
CA GLU A 267 5.74 14.78 30.88
C GLU A 267 6.38 13.79 29.91
N LEU A 268 5.60 13.10 29.07
CA LEU A 268 6.13 12.14 28.10
C LEU A 268 7.21 12.79 27.20
N ALA A 269 6.98 14.00 26.71
CA ALA A 269 7.93 14.74 25.89
C ALA A 269 9.21 15.21 26.63
N ARG A 270 9.27 15.08 27.96
CA ARG A 270 10.42 15.38 28.82
C ARG A 270 10.99 14.13 29.53
N SER A 271 10.31 12.99 29.41
CA SER A 271 10.63 11.77 30.15
C SER A 271 11.88 11.09 29.57
N PRO A 272 12.81 10.59 30.41
CA PRO A 272 13.94 9.78 29.94
C PRO A 272 13.47 8.50 29.22
N PHE A 273 12.25 8.03 29.50
CA PHE A 273 11.66 6.87 28.85
C PHE A 273 11.15 7.13 27.43
N LEU A 274 11.10 8.39 26.95
CA LEU A 274 10.54 8.74 25.64
C LEU A 274 11.13 7.91 24.48
N GLY A 275 12.45 7.70 24.48
CA GLY A 275 13.14 6.91 23.45
C GLY A 275 12.70 5.45 23.44
N VAL A 276 12.80 4.75 24.57
CA VAL A 276 12.45 3.33 24.68
C VAL A 276 10.94 3.07 24.59
N LEU A 277 10.10 4.03 24.97
CA LEU A 277 8.66 3.98 24.73
C LEU A 277 8.34 4.06 23.24
N PHE A 278 9.00 4.97 22.51
CA PHE A 278 8.87 5.08 21.05
C PHE A 278 9.37 3.81 20.33
N GLU A 279 10.51 3.27 20.76
CA GLU A 279 11.06 1.99 20.29
C GLU A 279 10.02 0.85 20.43
N GLY A 280 9.46 0.64 21.62
CA GLY A 280 8.45 -0.42 21.84
C GLY A 280 7.10 -0.15 21.17
N PHE A 281 6.71 1.11 20.99
CA PHE A 281 5.54 1.47 20.17
C PHE A 281 5.75 1.07 18.71
N MET A 282 6.95 1.27 18.15
CA MET A 282 7.28 0.78 16.81
C MET A 282 7.31 -0.75 16.74
N ALA A 283 7.83 -1.45 17.76
CA ALA A 283 7.73 -2.91 17.85
C ALA A 283 6.27 -3.39 17.82
N ALA A 284 5.39 -2.73 18.58
CA ALA A 284 3.97 -3.04 18.63
C ALA A 284 3.28 -2.82 17.28
N GLU A 285 3.55 -1.72 16.58
CA GLU A 285 2.97 -1.47 15.24
C GLU A 285 3.53 -2.44 14.17
N ILE A 286 4.81 -2.84 14.24
CA ILE A 286 5.39 -3.89 13.38
C ILE A 286 4.67 -5.23 13.60
N ILE A 287 4.52 -5.67 14.86
CA ILE A 287 3.85 -6.92 15.19
C ILE A 287 2.37 -6.86 14.80
N LYS A 288 1.66 -5.75 15.05
CA LYS A 288 0.28 -5.55 14.58
C LYS A 288 0.19 -5.70 13.06
N ALA A 289 1.06 -5.07 12.28
CA ALA A 289 1.05 -5.17 10.83
C ALA A 289 1.42 -6.57 10.30
N GLN A 290 2.20 -7.36 11.04
CA GLN A 290 2.45 -8.77 10.73
C GLN A 290 1.19 -9.62 10.99
N VAL A 291 0.65 -9.56 12.22
CA VAL A 291 -0.49 -10.37 12.68
C VAL A 291 -1.80 -10.01 11.97
N ASN A 292 -2.07 -8.72 11.75
CA ASN A 292 -3.25 -8.26 11.00
C ASN A 292 -3.26 -8.74 9.54
N ALA A 293 -2.11 -9.09 8.98
CA ALA A 293 -1.96 -9.69 7.66
C ALA A 293 -1.89 -11.24 7.70
N GLY A 294 -2.23 -11.86 8.83
CA GLY A 294 -2.20 -13.31 9.02
C GLY A 294 -0.80 -13.93 9.05
N ARG A 295 0.24 -13.14 9.33
CA ARG A 295 1.64 -13.60 9.44
C ARG A 295 2.03 -13.83 10.90
N ARG A 296 3.00 -14.72 11.13
CA ARG A 296 3.67 -14.86 12.43
C ARG A 296 4.39 -13.55 12.79
N PRO A 297 4.44 -13.16 14.08
CA PRO A 297 5.38 -12.16 14.57
C PRO A 297 6.83 -12.58 14.28
N GLU A 298 7.55 -11.78 13.50
CA GLU A 298 8.96 -11.97 13.17
C GLU A 298 9.68 -10.62 13.28
N ILE A 299 10.17 -10.36 14.48
CA ILE A 299 10.97 -9.19 14.83
C ILE A 299 12.05 -9.65 15.81
N TYR A 300 13.26 -9.13 15.62
CA TYR A 300 14.46 -9.46 16.39
C TYR A 300 15.22 -8.16 16.68
N TYR A 301 16.08 -8.11 17.70
CA TYR A 301 17.05 -7.02 17.87
C TYR A 301 18.46 -7.55 17.59
N PHE A 302 19.43 -6.70 17.27
CA PHE A 302 20.83 -7.12 17.18
C PHE A 302 21.66 -6.39 18.24
N ARG A 303 22.54 -7.13 18.93
CA ARG A 303 23.60 -6.56 19.76
C ARG A 303 24.81 -7.48 19.75
N ASP A 304 26.01 -6.93 19.55
CA ASP A 304 27.27 -7.68 19.69
C ASP A 304 28.06 -7.34 20.97
N GLU A 305 29.18 -8.02 21.13
CA GLU A 305 30.09 -7.90 22.29
C GLU A 305 30.90 -6.59 22.27
N GLN A 306 30.92 -5.86 21.13
CA GLN A 306 31.53 -4.53 20.99
C GLN A 306 30.54 -3.39 21.29
N GLY A 307 29.28 -3.73 21.64
CA GLY A 307 28.23 -2.75 21.89
C GLY A 307 27.57 -2.17 20.64
N LEU A 308 27.80 -2.76 19.46
CA LEU A 308 27.02 -2.41 18.26
C LEU A 308 25.61 -2.96 18.43
N GLU A 309 24.63 -2.06 18.61
CA GLU A 309 23.21 -2.39 18.72
C GLU A 309 22.44 -1.86 17.51
N VAL A 310 21.42 -2.58 17.05
CA VAL A 310 20.43 -2.12 16.07
C VAL A 310 19.05 -2.52 16.58
N ASP A 311 18.15 -1.55 16.68
CA ASP A 311 16.90 -1.68 17.45
C ASP A 311 16.06 -2.88 16.96
N PHE A 312 15.76 -2.96 15.66
CA PHE A 312 14.98 -4.03 15.07
C PHE A 312 15.50 -4.57 13.73
N LEU A 313 15.34 -5.89 13.57
CA LEU A 313 15.59 -6.66 12.35
C LEU A 313 14.30 -7.41 11.99
N VAL A 314 13.77 -7.14 10.79
CA VAL A 314 12.54 -7.75 10.29
C VAL A 314 12.86 -8.56 9.03
N PRO A 315 12.73 -9.90 9.06
CA PRO A 315 12.97 -10.73 7.88
C PRO A 315 11.95 -10.49 6.76
N GLY A 316 12.45 -10.48 5.52
CA GLY A 316 11.67 -10.47 4.30
C GLY A 316 11.62 -11.83 3.61
N ARG A 317 10.91 -11.91 2.48
CA ARG A 317 10.94 -13.08 1.60
C ARG A 317 12.30 -13.22 0.93
N ARG A 318 12.65 -14.45 0.49
CA ARG A 318 13.90 -14.77 -0.24
C ARG A 318 15.18 -14.28 0.47
N GLY A 319 15.19 -14.28 1.81
CA GLY A 319 16.35 -13.90 2.61
C GLY A 319 16.60 -12.39 2.73
N ALA A 320 15.73 -11.54 2.17
CA ALA A 320 15.78 -10.10 2.39
C ALA A 320 15.62 -9.74 3.88
N MET A 321 16.04 -8.54 4.28
CA MET A 321 16.05 -8.10 5.67
C MET A 321 15.90 -6.58 5.75
N ALA A 322 14.96 -6.10 6.56
CA ALA A 322 14.91 -4.69 6.94
C ALA A 322 15.63 -4.52 8.28
N LEU A 323 16.64 -3.65 8.30
CA LEU A 323 17.21 -3.07 9.53
C LEU A 323 16.43 -1.80 9.85
N VAL A 324 15.98 -1.66 11.09
CA VAL A 324 15.12 -0.58 11.54
C VAL A 324 15.66 -0.03 12.84
N GLU A 325 15.87 1.28 12.88
CA GLU A 325 16.46 2.00 14.00
C GLU A 325 15.49 3.12 14.40
N CYS A 326 15.03 3.14 15.65
CA CYS A 326 13.97 4.02 16.15
C CYS A 326 14.55 5.14 17.03
N LYS A 327 14.34 6.40 16.64
CA LYS A 327 14.84 7.55 17.41
C LYS A 327 13.72 8.57 17.60
N ALA A 328 13.38 8.88 18.86
CA ALA A 328 12.37 9.86 19.24
C ALA A 328 12.85 11.33 19.06
N THR A 329 13.52 11.60 17.93
CA THR A 329 14.05 12.91 17.53
C THR A 329 13.13 13.59 16.52
N ARG A 330 13.16 14.93 16.51
CA ARG A 330 12.55 15.76 15.45
C ARG A 330 13.43 15.93 14.21
N THR A 331 14.73 15.68 14.36
CA THR A 331 15.75 15.83 13.32
C THR A 331 16.56 14.54 13.26
N ALA A 332 16.42 13.81 12.15
CA ALA A 332 17.31 12.70 11.83
C ALA A 332 18.67 13.27 11.40
N VAL A 333 19.78 12.66 11.84
CA VAL A 333 21.14 13.05 11.43
C VAL A 333 21.96 11.82 10.99
N PRO A 334 22.92 11.96 10.05
CA PRO A 334 23.60 10.81 9.44
C PRO A 334 24.33 9.88 10.44
N SER A 335 24.82 10.40 11.57
CA SER A 335 25.47 9.59 12.61
C SER A 335 24.54 8.53 13.23
N MET A 336 23.22 8.75 13.22
CA MET A 336 22.24 7.76 13.67
C MET A 336 22.10 6.56 12.73
N ALA A 337 22.61 6.65 11.49
CA ALA A 337 22.58 5.57 10.51
C ALA A 337 23.76 4.57 10.66
N ALA A 338 24.82 4.97 11.36
CA ALA A 338 26.07 4.20 11.46
C ALA A 338 25.92 2.77 12.01
N PRO A 339 25.04 2.47 13.00
CA PRO A 339 24.88 1.11 13.50
C PRO A 339 24.34 0.14 12.44
N MET A 340 23.28 0.55 11.74
CA MET A 340 22.71 -0.23 10.63
C MET A 340 23.73 -0.44 9.50
N GLN A 341 24.51 0.58 9.15
CA GLN A 341 25.53 0.47 8.10
C GLN A 341 26.65 -0.52 8.49
N ARG A 342 27.16 -0.48 9.74
CA ARG A 342 28.14 -1.46 10.24
C ARG A 342 27.58 -2.88 10.20
N LEU A 343 26.35 -3.08 10.63
CA LEU A 343 25.69 -4.39 10.62
C LEU A 343 25.45 -4.89 9.19
N ALA A 344 24.99 -4.04 8.27
CA ALA A 344 24.80 -4.39 6.86
C ALA A 344 26.11 -4.77 6.16
N GLN A 345 27.23 -4.11 6.47
CA GLN A 345 28.56 -4.51 5.99
C GLN A 345 28.98 -5.89 6.52
N ALA A 346 28.76 -6.15 7.82
CA ALA A 346 29.04 -7.46 8.43
C ALA A 346 28.18 -8.59 7.83
N LEU A 347 26.90 -8.32 7.56
CA LEU A 347 25.98 -9.26 6.91
C LEU A 347 26.37 -9.52 5.44
N LYS A 348 26.78 -8.50 4.68
CA LYS A 348 27.27 -8.66 3.29
C LYS A 348 28.47 -9.61 3.23
N LYS A 349 29.44 -9.48 4.13
CA LYS A 349 30.63 -10.36 4.19
C LYS A 349 30.32 -11.84 4.46
N LYS A 350 29.10 -12.19 4.92
CA LYS A 350 28.69 -13.57 5.27
C LYS A 350 27.62 -14.16 4.36
N ARG A 351 27.08 -13.42 3.39
CA ARG A 351 25.90 -13.83 2.59
C ARG A 351 26.24 -13.92 1.10
N PRO A 352 26.51 -15.12 0.54
CA PRO A 352 26.98 -15.25 -0.84
C PRO A 352 26.00 -14.86 -1.96
N ARG A 353 24.67 -14.83 -1.71
CA ARG A 353 23.67 -14.59 -2.78
C ARG A 353 22.40 -13.84 -2.31
N GLY A 354 21.99 -12.84 -3.10
CA GLY A 354 20.59 -12.46 -3.37
C GLY A 354 19.75 -11.72 -2.32
N GLY A 355 20.07 -11.78 -1.03
CA GLY A 355 19.24 -11.17 0.02
C GLY A 355 19.43 -9.65 0.17
N ALA A 356 18.49 -8.85 -0.36
CA ALA A 356 18.50 -7.39 -0.21
C ALA A 356 18.42 -6.96 1.27
N VAL A 357 19.14 -5.89 1.63
CA VAL A 357 19.11 -5.28 2.97
C VAL A 357 18.56 -3.86 2.85
N GLU A 358 17.33 -3.67 3.33
CA GLU A 358 16.68 -2.37 3.48
C GLU A 358 17.10 -1.76 4.83
N MET A 359 17.35 -0.44 4.92
CA MET A 359 17.76 0.21 6.17
C MET A 359 16.97 1.51 6.40
N SER A 360 16.29 1.62 7.53
CA SER A 360 15.35 2.71 7.80
C SER A 360 15.53 3.29 9.21
N LEU A 361 15.92 4.56 9.30
CA LEU A 361 15.84 5.33 10.53
C LEU A 361 14.42 5.89 10.68
N ILE A 362 13.71 5.45 11.71
CA ILE A 362 12.36 5.91 12.04
C ILE A 362 12.45 7.06 13.03
N TYR A 363 11.85 8.20 12.67
CA TYR A 363 11.86 9.42 13.49
C TYR A 363 10.47 10.05 13.67
N GLN A 364 10.38 11.01 14.59
CA GLN A 364 9.16 11.76 14.88
C GLN A 364 9.19 13.10 14.11
N PRO A 365 8.45 13.27 13.00
CA PRO A 365 8.54 14.48 12.19
C PRO A 365 8.15 15.74 12.99
N SER A 366 8.85 16.84 12.72
CA SER A 366 8.36 18.16 13.10
C SER A 366 7.18 18.56 12.21
N ARG A 367 6.41 19.59 12.60
CA ARG A 367 5.30 20.12 11.78
C ARG A 367 5.75 20.98 10.59
N THR A 368 7.05 21.23 10.44
CA THR A 368 7.60 22.28 9.57
C THR A 368 8.85 21.87 8.77
N ALA A 369 9.37 20.65 8.96
CA ALA A 369 10.55 20.18 8.24
C ALA A 369 10.19 19.57 6.88
N ILE A 370 10.95 19.95 5.85
CA ILE A 370 10.98 19.24 4.57
C ILE A 370 11.55 17.84 4.81
N ALA A 371 10.90 16.81 4.28
CA ALA A 371 11.27 15.42 4.54
C ALA A 371 12.33 14.90 3.57
N THR A 372 13.61 14.99 3.95
CA THR A 372 14.71 14.37 3.20
C THR A 372 14.69 12.85 3.36
N THR A 373 14.32 12.12 2.32
CA THR A 373 14.13 10.66 2.37
C THR A 373 15.43 9.87 2.53
N ALA A 374 16.55 10.38 2.02
CA ALA A 374 17.88 9.78 2.15
C ALA A 374 18.65 10.41 3.30
N LEU A 375 19.18 9.59 4.22
CA LEU A 375 19.88 10.07 5.42
C LEU A 375 21.39 9.81 5.37
N ALA A 376 21.79 8.65 4.84
CA ALA A 376 23.16 8.21 4.68
C ALA A 376 23.20 7.14 3.57
N PRO A 377 24.38 6.75 3.03
CA PRO A 377 24.47 5.73 2.00
C PRO A 377 23.69 4.44 2.33
N GLY A 378 22.63 4.17 1.56
CA GLY A 378 21.72 3.03 1.72
C GLY A 378 20.70 3.12 2.86
N VAL A 379 20.64 4.23 3.61
CA VAL A 379 19.74 4.40 4.78
C VAL A 379 18.73 5.52 4.54
N GLN A 380 17.45 5.20 4.69
CA GLN A 380 16.35 6.16 4.55
C GLN A 380 15.95 6.76 5.91
N ALA A 381 15.63 8.05 5.96
CA ALA A 381 14.92 8.66 7.09
C ALA A 381 13.41 8.62 6.80
N VAL A 382 12.64 7.99 7.71
CA VAL A 382 11.20 7.77 7.51
C VAL A 382 10.43 8.25 8.73
N ALA A 383 9.51 9.20 8.52
CA ALA A 383 8.55 9.59 9.54
C ALA A 383 7.70 8.38 9.97
N TRP A 384 7.53 8.14 11.27
CA TRP A 384 6.89 6.90 11.75
C TRP A 384 5.48 6.67 11.20
N GLN A 385 4.69 7.72 10.98
CA GLN A 385 3.36 7.63 10.36
C GLN A 385 3.44 7.04 8.95
N THR A 386 4.43 7.46 8.16
CA THR A 386 4.69 6.95 6.81
C THR A 386 5.15 5.50 6.86
N PHE A 387 6.02 5.14 7.82
CA PHE A 387 6.47 3.76 8.01
C PHE A 387 5.30 2.81 8.34
N VAL A 388 4.43 3.14 9.30
CA VAL A 388 3.30 2.25 9.65
C VAL A 388 2.23 2.20 8.54
N ARG A 389 2.03 3.30 7.80
CA ARG A 389 1.21 3.30 6.58
C ARG A 389 1.81 2.38 5.50
N ALA A 390 3.14 2.30 5.37
CA ALA A 390 3.82 1.38 4.45
C ALA A 390 3.78 -0.10 4.91
N LEU A 391 3.92 -0.37 6.22
CA LEU A 391 3.79 -1.73 6.78
C LEU A 391 2.43 -2.40 6.47
N THR A 392 1.38 -1.58 6.38
CA THR A 392 -0.02 -2.01 6.22
C THR A 392 -0.50 -1.99 4.78
N ARG A 393 -0.03 -1.02 3.97
CA ARG A 393 -0.33 -0.95 2.53
C ARG A 393 0.62 -1.80 1.70
N GLY A 394 0.32 -3.09 1.56
CA GLY A 394 0.96 -3.98 0.58
C GLY A 394 0.93 -3.47 -0.88
N PHE A 395 0.04 -2.51 -1.17
CA PHE A 395 -0.11 -1.77 -2.41
C PHE A 395 1.19 -1.12 -2.93
N ALA A 396 2.09 -0.69 -2.04
CA ALA A 396 3.36 -0.06 -2.44
C ALA A 396 4.22 -1.00 -3.32
N ARG A 397 4.15 -2.31 -3.10
CA ARG A 397 4.86 -3.30 -3.92
C ARG A 397 4.21 -3.57 -5.28
N ILE A 398 2.97 -3.14 -5.52
CA ILE A 398 2.33 -3.27 -6.84
C ILE A 398 2.83 -2.16 -7.77
N LEU A 399 2.84 -0.89 -7.32
CA LEU A 399 3.47 0.20 -8.07
C LEU A 399 4.96 -0.08 -8.32
N LEU A 400 5.69 -0.57 -7.31
CA LEU A 400 7.11 -0.88 -7.48
C LEU A 400 7.36 -2.10 -8.40
N LEU A 401 6.49 -3.12 -8.42
CA LEU A 401 6.62 -4.23 -9.38
C LEU A 401 6.38 -3.76 -10.81
N PHE A 402 5.37 -2.94 -11.07
CA PHE A 402 5.12 -2.46 -12.44
C PHE A 402 6.23 -1.52 -12.93
N LEU A 403 6.81 -0.70 -12.05
CA LEU A 403 8.03 0.07 -12.35
C LEU A 403 9.25 -0.81 -12.63
N LEU A 404 9.40 -1.96 -11.97
CA LEU A 404 10.58 -2.83 -12.13
C LEU A 404 10.45 -3.83 -13.28
N ILE A 405 9.26 -4.38 -13.53
CA ILE A 405 9.02 -5.35 -14.61
C ILE A 405 9.21 -4.70 -15.99
N GLY A 406 8.91 -3.41 -16.13
CA GLY A 406 9.23 -2.64 -17.33
C GLY A 406 10.71 -2.24 -17.49
N LEU A 407 11.59 -2.55 -16.53
CA LEU A 407 12.99 -2.10 -16.48
C LEU A 407 14.05 -3.21 -16.56
N GLU A 408 13.67 -4.50 -16.57
CA GLU A 408 14.64 -5.61 -16.50
C GLU A 408 15.23 -6.07 -17.85
N TRP A 409 14.75 -5.61 -19.01
CA TRP A 409 15.25 -6.06 -20.33
C TRP A 409 15.88 -4.93 -21.18
N SER A 410 17.11 -5.19 -21.64
CA SER A 410 17.98 -4.39 -22.55
C SER A 410 18.78 -3.20 -21.95
N PRO A 411 20.10 -3.06 -22.27
CA PRO A 411 20.99 -2.02 -21.71
C PRO A 411 21.24 -0.78 -22.62
N VAL A 412 21.98 0.21 -22.05
CA VAL A 412 22.64 1.41 -22.67
C VAL A 412 21.79 2.69 -22.93
N TRP A 413 22.38 3.87 -22.64
CA TRP A 413 21.82 5.25 -22.46
C TRP A 413 22.81 6.29 -23.05
N SER A 414 22.58 7.56 -23.48
CA SER A 414 21.47 8.57 -23.58
C SER A 414 21.14 8.92 -25.06
N GLU A 415 20.58 10.02 -25.65
CA GLU A 415 20.34 11.50 -25.49
C GLU A 415 19.21 12.00 -26.49
N SER A 416 18.83 13.30 -26.51
CA SER A 416 17.62 13.98 -27.12
C SER A 416 17.42 13.98 -28.67
N PRO A 417 16.17 14.09 -29.23
CA PRO A 417 15.42 15.37 -29.36
C PRO A 417 13.85 15.36 -29.26
N ALA A 418 13.27 16.57 -29.13
CA ALA A 418 11.83 17.00 -29.24
C ALA A 418 10.82 16.64 -28.08
N PRO A 419 10.00 17.60 -27.57
CA PRO A 419 9.08 17.40 -26.44
C PRO A 419 7.69 16.84 -26.77
N SER A 420 7.10 16.13 -25.82
CA SER A 420 5.92 15.29 -26.04
C SER A 420 4.56 15.98 -25.86
N VAL A 421 4.34 17.18 -26.44
CA VAL A 421 2.96 17.69 -26.60
C VAL A 421 2.28 17.12 -27.85
N HIS A 422 3.08 16.61 -28.81
CA HIS A 422 2.71 16.09 -30.13
C HIS A 422 1.56 15.04 -30.23
N TRP A 423 1.02 14.56 -29.11
CA TRP A 423 0.08 13.44 -29.05
C TRP A 423 -1.32 13.81 -28.52
N GLY A 424 -1.56 15.06 -28.12
CA GLY A 424 -2.89 15.53 -27.70
C GLY A 424 -3.98 15.32 -28.76
N SER A 425 -3.59 15.35 -30.04
CA SER A 425 -4.46 15.12 -31.19
C SER A 425 -4.52 13.66 -31.70
N THR A 426 -3.71 12.72 -31.18
CA THR A 426 -3.85 11.27 -31.46
C THR A 426 -4.64 10.53 -30.38
N ALA A 427 -4.73 11.09 -29.16
CA ALA A 427 -5.59 10.57 -28.14
C ALA A 427 -7.05 10.41 -28.63
N PHE A 428 -7.69 9.31 -28.24
CA PHE A 428 -9.12 9.14 -28.40
C PHE A 428 -9.88 10.31 -27.74
N PRO A 429 -10.94 10.86 -28.37
CA PRO A 429 -11.72 11.93 -27.76
C PRO A 429 -12.37 11.44 -26.45
N ASP A 430 -12.31 12.28 -25.43
CA ASP A 430 -12.94 12.05 -24.13
C ASP A 430 -14.45 11.87 -24.30
N GLN A 431 -14.96 10.71 -23.87
CA GLN A 431 -16.35 10.29 -24.04
C GLN A 431 -17.30 10.91 -23.00
N TYR A 432 -16.76 11.65 -22.03
CA TYR A 432 -17.46 12.36 -20.97
C TYR A 432 -16.75 13.69 -20.67
N SER A 433 -17.34 14.55 -19.84
CA SER A 433 -16.71 15.84 -19.49
C SER A 433 -15.59 15.66 -18.46
N THR A 434 -14.44 16.31 -18.67
CA THR A 434 -13.21 16.15 -17.88
C THR A 434 -12.52 17.49 -17.65
N VAL A 435 -11.77 17.59 -16.54
CA VAL A 435 -10.66 18.54 -16.39
C VAL A 435 -9.48 17.71 -15.93
N THR A 436 -8.47 17.52 -16.77
CA THR A 436 -7.31 16.68 -16.45
C THR A 436 -6.02 17.49 -16.38
N THR A 437 -5.09 17.03 -15.56
CA THR A 437 -3.69 17.48 -15.59
C THR A 437 -2.78 16.27 -15.52
N GLY A 438 -1.62 16.34 -16.17
CA GLY A 438 -0.71 15.19 -16.25
C GLY A 438 0.75 15.55 -16.49
N LEU A 439 1.59 14.54 -16.27
CA LEU A 439 3.04 14.57 -16.50
C LEU A 439 3.42 13.48 -17.50
N THR A 440 4.37 13.78 -18.39
CA THR A 440 4.85 12.84 -19.42
C THR A 440 6.36 12.65 -19.40
N LEU A 441 6.77 11.39 -19.46
CA LEU A 441 8.16 10.91 -19.55
C LEU A 441 8.38 10.28 -20.92
N ASN A 442 9.55 10.50 -21.54
CA ASN A 442 9.86 9.94 -22.87
C ASN A 442 11.31 9.46 -22.95
N ARG A 443 11.56 8.52 -23.87
CA ARG A 443 12.87 7.98 -24.26
C ARG A 443 13.26 8.52 -25.64
N PHE A 444 14.51 8.93 -25.82
CA PHE A 444 15.04 9.48 -27.09
C PHE A 444 16.35 8.80 -27.52
N THR A 445 16.88 9.13 -28.70
CA THR A 445 18.02 8.46 -29.33
C THR A 445 18.98 9.45 -30.00
N PRO A 446 20.32 9.24 -29.88
CA PRO A 446 21.40 9.93 -30.56
C PRO A 446 21.16 10.52 -31.94
N ILE A 447 21.00 11.84 -32.08
CA ILE A 447 21.45 12.52 -33.31
C ILE A 447 22.25 13.79 -32.99
N ASP A 448 23.36 13.97 -33.70
CA ASP A 448 24.02 15.27 -33.85
C ASP A 448 23.17 16.20 -34.74
N GLY A 449 23.60 17.46 -34.90
CA GLY A 449 22.94 18.44 -35.78
C GLY A 449 23.00 18.12 -37.28
N LEU A 450 23.56 16.97 -37.67
CA LEU A 450 23.67 16.47 -39.05
C LEU A 450 22.88 15.16 -39.25
N GLY A 451 22.36 14.54 -38.19
CA GLY A 451 21.58 13.29 -38.21
C GLY A 451 22.38 12.01 -37.92
N ASN A 452 23.63 12.10 -37.46
CA ASN A 452 24.45 10.93 -37.11
C ASN A 452 24.33 10.57 -35.62
N ARG A 453 24.42 9.28 -35.25
CA ARG A 453 24.50 8.88 -33.83
C ARG A 453 25.76 9.42 -33.15
N TYR A 454 25.56 10.00 -31.97
CA TYR A 454 26.64 10.51 -31.11
C TYR A 454 27.35 9.36 -30.39
N ASP A 455 28.32 8.77 -31.09
CA ASP A 455 29.08 7.56 -30.74
C ASP A 455 28.26 6.26 -30.62
N SER A 456 28.89 5.17 -31.01
CA SER A 456 28.43 3.77 -30.93
C SER A 456 28.33 3.21 -29.49
N THR A 457 28.92 3.88 -28.50
CA THR A 457 28.96 3.42 -27.10
C THR A 457 27.80 3.92 -26.22
N VAL A 458 26.99 4.86 -26.73
CA VAL A 458 25.94 5.61 -26.01
C VAL A 458 24.58 5.37 -26.70
N GLY A 459 23.52 5.11 -25.91
CA GLY A 459 22.30 4.41 -26.35
C GLY A 459 21.02 5.25 -26.52
N ASN A 460 20.24 5.42 -25.44
CA ASN A 460 18.97 6.19 -25.44
C ASN A 460 18.67 6.93 -24.10
N THR A 461 18.15 8.17 -24.11
CA THR A 461 17.80 8.94 -22.87
C THR A 461 16.53 8.48 -22.17
N LEU A 462 16.30 9.01 -20.97
CA LEU A 462 14.94 9.36 -20.49
C LEU A 462 14.89 10.86 -20.12
N GLY A 463 13.84 11.57 -20.55
CA GLY A 463 13.61 13.00 -20.29
C GLY A 463 12.20 13.31 -19.76
N PHE A 464 12.06 14.45 -19.06
CA PHE A 464 10.85 14.90 -18.36
C PHE A 464 10.24 16.13 -19.06
N ASN A 465 9.39 15.89 -20.06
CA ASN A 465 9.10 16.90 -21.09
C ASN A 465 7.62 17.36 -21.17
N LEU A 466 6.84 17.32 -20.07
CA LEU A 466 5.55 18.04 -20.03
C LEU A 466 4.90 18.23 -18.65
N ILE A 467 4.25 19.38 -18.45
CA ILE A 467 3.03 19.53 -17.64
C ILE A 467 1.86 19.86 -18.58
N THR A 468 0.76 19.11 -18.50
CA THR A 468 -0.48 19.36 -19.25
C THR A 468 -1.62 19.88 -18.38
N LEU A 469 -2.53 20.63 -19.01
CA LEU A 469 -3.89 20.87 -18.55
C LEU A 469 -4.84 20.65 -19.74
N SER A 470 -5.89 19.84 -19.56
CA SER A 470 -6.89 19.58 -20.59
C SER A 470 -8.30 19.75 -20.01
N TRP A 471 -9.21 20.33 -20.79
CA TRP A 471 -10.62 20.47 -20.46
C TRP A 471 -11.47 19.94 -21.59
N THR A 472 -12.30 18.93 -21.31
CA THR A 472 -13.35 18.46 -22.22
C THR A 472 -14.72 18.80 -21.65
N GLN A 473 -15.56 19.44 -22.44
CA GLN A 473 -16.96 19.71 -22.11
C GLN A 473 -17.89 18.98 -23.08
N HIS A 474 -18.83 18.18 -22.56
CA HIS A 474 -19.96 17.66 -23.33
C HIS A 474 -21.19 18.54 -23.12
N TRP A 475 -21.73 19.07 -24.21
CA TRP A 475 -22.81 20.06 -24.21
C TRP A 475 -24.20 19.41 -24.16
N GLY A 476 -25.21 20.22 -23.85
CA GLY A 476 -26.62 19.80 -23.75
C GLY A 476 -27.55 20.78 -24.48
N GLY A 477 -28.86 20.54 -24.38
CA GLY A 477 -29.86 21.34 -25.09
C GLY A 477 -29.66 21.26 -26.60
N ILE A 478 -29.67 22.41 -27.29
CA ILE A 478 -29.46 22.49 -28.75
C ILE A 478 -28.10 21.92 -29.22
N PHE A 479 -27.12 21.79 -28.32
CA PHE A 479 -25.81 21.21 -28.61
C PHE A 479 -25.64 19.78 -28.07
N GLU A 480 -26.71 19.09 -27.68
CA GLU A 480 -26.60 17.73 -27.12
C GLU A 480 -25.92 16.76 -28.10
N GLY A 481 -24.88 16.06 -27.64
CA GLY A 481 -24.05 15.19 -28.45
C GLY A 481 -22.88 15.88 -29.15
N TRP A 482 -22.64 17.17 -28.90
CA TRP A 482 -21.35 17.81 -29.19
C TRP A 482 -20.47 17.82 -27.94
N SER A 483 -19.16 17.65 -28.15
CA SER A 483 -18.13 17.92 -27.15
C SER A 483 -17.04 18.82 -27.70
N THR A 484 -16.50 19.71 -26.86
CA THR A 484 -15.32 20.54 -27.16
C THR A 484 -14.20 20.16 -26.21
N ASN A 485 -12.97 20.08 -26.73
CA ASN A 485 -11.76 19.94 -25.92
C ASN A 485 -10.80 21.11 -26.19
N LEU A 486 -10.19 21.62 -25.13
CA LEU A 486 -9.03 22.51 -25.18
C LEU A 486 -7.93 21.90 -24.29
N THR A 487 -6.74 21.72 -24.83
CA THR A 487 -5.56 21.24 -24.10
C THR A 487 -4.44 22.25 -24.24
N THR A 488 -3.72 22.51 -23.15
CA THR A 488 -2.49 23.30 -23.14
C THR A 488 -1.36 22.49 -22.49
N GLY A 489 -0.16 22.64 -23.04
CA GLY A 489 1.05 21.98 -22.54
C GLY A 489 2.22 22.97 -22.51
N VAL A 490 2.99 22.91 -21.42
CA VAL A 490 4.25 23.66 -21.28
C VAL A 490 5.35 22.66 -20.91
N SER A 491 6.35 22.53 -21.78
CA SER A 491 7.56 21.75 -21.51
C SER A 491 8.71 22.71 -21.26
N PRO A 492 9.44 22.60 -20.14
CA PRO A 492 10.82 23.04 -20.15
C PRO A 492 11.55 22.20 -21.22
N THR A 493 12.11 22.87 -22.22
CA THR A 493 12.99 22.26 -23.24
C THR A 493 14.34 22.96 -23.29
N SER A 494 14.67 23.64 -22.18
CA SER A 494 16.04 23.68 -21.74
C SER A 494 16.50 22.25 -21.48
N ASP A 495 17.69 21.89 -21.96
CA ASP A 495 18.23 20.56 -21.66
C ASP A 495 18.64 20.45 -20.18
N GLU A 496 18.86 21.58 -19.49
CA GLU A 496 19.33 21.66 -18.09
C GLU A 496 18.52 20.82 -17.08
N PRO A 497 17.16 20.83 -17.03
CA PRO A 497 16.41 20.04 -16.06
C PRO A 497 16.38 18.54 -16.41
N SER A 498 16.34 18.20 -17.70
CA SER A 498 16.40 16.80 -18.16
C SER A 498 17.80 16.22 -17.95
N GLN A 499 18.86 16.99 -18.25
CA GLN A 499 20.25 16.66 -17.95
C GLN A 499 20.47 16.48 -16.44
N PHE A 500 19.91 17.35 -15.59
CA PHE A 500 19.98 17.18 -14.14
C PHE A 500 19.33 15.86 -13.69
N PHE A 501 18.10 15.57 -14.13
CA PHE A 501 17.45 14.30 -13.78
C PHE A 501 18.18 13.08 -14.35
N GLN A 502 18.74 13.19 -15.55
CA GLN A 502 19.53 12.15 -16.19
C GLN A 502 20.84 11.90 -15.45
N ASN A 503 21.75 12.87 -15.42
CA ASN A 503 23.09 12.73 -14.88
C ASN A 503 23.10 12.63 -13.35
N GLU A 504 22.41 13.54 -12.65
CA GLU A 504 22.48 13.64 -11.19
C GLU A 504 21.51 12.73 -10.43
N VAL A 505 20.44 12.23 -11.08
CA VAL A 505 19.49 11.32 -10.44
C VAL A 505 19.56 9.91 -11.02
N ILE A 506 19.31 9.72 -12.32
CA ILE A 506 19.21 8.36 -12.91
C ILE A 506 20.58 7.71 -13.10
N HIS A 507 21.58 8.44 -13.61
CA HIS A 507 22.92 7.91 -13.85
C HIS A 507 23.66 7.68 -12.52
N GLN A 508 23.56 8.59 -11.54
CA GLN A 508 24.04 8.31 -10.17
C GLN A 508 23.39 7.05 -9.57
N LEU A 509 22.06 6.88 -9.69
CA LEU A 509 21.34 5.72 -9.15
C LEU A 509 21.68 4.40 -9.87
N ARG A 510 22.11 4.46 -11.14
CA ARG A 510 22.51 3.31 -11.96
C ARG A 510 24.03 3.11 -12.08
N GLN A 511 24.85 3.99 -11.52
CA GLN A 511 26.31 4.04 -11.68
C GLN A 511 26.77 4.13 -13.15
N LEU A 512 26.06 4.93 -13.95
CA LEU A 512 26.40 5.24 -15.34
C LEU A 512 27.25 6.52 -15.41
N PRO A 513 28.14 6.69 -16.41
CA PRO A 513 28.87 7.94 -16.61
C PRO A 513 27.92 9.09 -16.95
N ALA A 514 28.27 10.31 -16.55
CA ALA A 514 27.54 11.52 -16.93
C ALA A 514 27.77 11.85 -18.42
N VAL A 515 26.74 12.35 -19.10
CA VAL A 515 26.78 12.61 -20.55
C VAL A 515 27.03 14.11 -20.84
N PRO A 516 27.98 14.45 -21.74
CA PRO A 516 28.28 15.82 -22.10
C PRO A 516 27.37 16.36 -23.22
N THR A 517 26.45 17.24 -22.86
CA THR A 517 25.65 18.03 -23.82
C THR A 517 26.51 19.10 -24.50
N VAL A 518 26.75 18.98 -25.81
CA VAL A 518 27.60 19.93 -26.56
C VAL A 518 26.85 21.22 -26.95
N ALA A 519 25.53 21.17 -27.07
CA ALA A 519 24.68 22.33 -27.38
C ALA A 519 23.37 22.26 -26.58
N LEU A 520 23.36 22.84 -25.37
CA LEU A 520 22.14 22.96 -24.56
C LEU A 520 21.13 23.87 -25.26
N ARG A 521 19.97 23.34 -25.65
CA ARG A 521 18.78 24.15 -25.91
C ARG A 521 18.39 24.85 -24.59
N LYS A 522 17.81 26.04 -24.68
CA LYS A 522 17.39 26.87 -23.52
C LYS A 522 15.97 27.41 -23.66
N GLU A 523 15.13 26.70 -24.39
CA GLU A 523 13.79 27.14 -24.77
C GLU A 523 12.72 26.57 -23.84
N THR A 524 11.47 26.98 -24.04
CA THR A 524 10.32 26.40 -23.34
C THR A 524 9.24 26.23 -24.38
N ASP A 525 9.01 24.99 -24.79
CA ASP A 525 7.99 24.71 -25.81
C ASP A 525 6.60 24.77 -25.20
N VAL A 526 5.73 25.51 -25.88
CA VAL A 526 4.34 25.73 -25.52
C VAL A 526 3.47 25.30 -26.70
N MET A 527 2.41 24.57 -26.41
CA MET A 527 1.46 24.11 -27.43
C MET A 527 0.03 24.08 -26.89
N VAL A 528 -0.90 24.35 -27.79
CA VAL A 528 -2.35 24.41 -27.57
C VAL A 528 -3.05 23.53 -28.62
N ASP A 529 -3.86 22.58 -28.15
CA ASP A 529 -4.76 21.79 -28.99
C ASP A 529 -6.20 22.23 -28.77
N GLY A 530 -6.95 22.43 -29.84
CA GLY A 530 -8.40 22.69 -29.79
C GLY A 530 -9.15 21.71 -30.68
N SER A 531 -10.23 21.09 -30.21
CA SER A 531 -11.05 20.20 -31.03
C SER A 531 -12.54 20.22 -30.71
N VAL A 532 -13.34 20.00 -31.75
CA VAL A 532 -14.80 19.84 -31.68
C VAL A 532 -15.13 18.42 -32.17
N THR A 533 -16.04 17.73 -31.50
CA THR A 533 -16.39 16.34 -31.83
C THR A 533 -17.89 16.09 -31.62
N ARG A 534 -18.52 15.49 -32.62
CA ARG A 534 -19.92 15.06 -32.63
C ARG A 534 -19.99 13.57 -32.28
N TRP A 535 -20.86 13.23 -31.35
CA TRP A 535 -21.08 11.87 -30.85
C TRP A 535 -22.44 11.34 -31.33
N PHE A 536 -22.47 10.06 -31.67
CA PHE A 536 -23.65 9.36 -32.19
C PHE A 536 -23.85 8.01 -31.48
N PRO A 537 -25.11 7.58 -31.24
CA PRO A 537 -25.41 6.27 -30.69
C PRO A 537 -25.20 5.16 -31.73
N LEU A 538 -24.67 4.02 -31.27
CA LEU A 538 -24.73 2.75 -31.99
C LEU A 538 -25.41 1.76 -31.05
N PHE A 539 -26.69 1.48 -31.27
CA PHE A 539 -27.59 0.70 -30.40
C PHE A 539 -27.76 1.21 -28.95
N GLN A 540 -27.26 2.41 -28.64
CA GLN A 540 -27.00 2.96 -27.29
C GLN A 540 -25.95 2.14 -26.50
N PRO A 541 -24.95 2.76 -25.85
CA PRO A 541 -24.73 4.21 -25.62
C PRO A 541 -24.16 5.01 -26.82
N LYS A 542 -23.78 6.27 -26.58
CA LYS A 542 -23.06 7.11 -27.56
C LYS A 542 -21.60 6.65 -27.66
N VAL A 543 -21.27 5.96 -28.75
CA VAL A 543 -19.95 5.32 -28.96
C VAL A 543 -19.29 5.70 -30.27
N MET A 544 -20.03 6.13 -31.30
CA MET A 544 -19.43 6.62 -32.54
C MET A 544 -19.11 8.11 -32.42
N PHE A 545 -18.01 8.55 -33.04
CA PHE A 545 -17.63 9.95 -33.09
C PHE A 545 -17.11 10.38 -34.46
N VAL A 546 -17.34 11.65 -34.81
CA VAL A 546 -16.71 12.36 -35.93
C VAL A 546 -16.36 13.76 -35.45
N GLY A 547 -15.17 14.27 -35.76
CA GLY A 547 -14.73 15.58 -35.30
C GLY A 547 -13.50 16.11 -36.03
N GLY A 548 -13.07 17.29 -35.62
CA GLY A 548 -11.87 17.94 -36.15
C GLY A 548 -11.28 18.91 -35.15
N GLY A 549 -10.09 19.41 -35.44
CA GLY A 549 -9.37 20.30 -34.54
C GLY A 549 -8.07 20.81 -35.13
N PHE A 550 -7.33 21.51 -34.28
CA PHE A 550 -6.00 22.05 -34.55
C PHE A 550 -5.04 21.73 -33.40
N SER A 551 -3.76 21.67 -33.74
CA SER A 551 -2.61 21.67 -32.84
C SER A 551 -1.72 22.84 -33.26
N VAL A 552 -1.43 23.77 -32.35
CA VAL A 552 -0.56 24.93 -32.60
C VAL A 552 0.45 25.07 -31.47
N GLY A 553 1.74 25.07 -31.79
CA GLY A 553 2.80 25.30 -30.82
C GLY A 553 4.07 25.86 -31.43
N THR A 554 5.12 25.97 -30.61
CA THR A 554 6.45 26.46 -31.00
C THR A 554 7.12 25.65 -32.13
N ILE A 555 6.76 24.37 -32.29
CA ILE A 555 7.45 23.44 -33.20
C ILE A 555 6.74 23.33 -34.57
N TYR A 556 5.39 23.24 -34.56
CA TYR A 556 4.59 22.93 -35.75
C TYR A 556 3.14 23.44 -35.62
N GLN A 557 2.43 23.50 -36.75
CA GLN A 557 1.00 23.79 -36.81
C GLN A 557 0.30 22.72 -37.66
N GLN A 558 -0.85 22.24 -37.21
CA GLN A 558 -1.54 21.11 -37.83
C GLN A 558 -3.06 21.20 -37.65
N GLY A 559 -3.80 21.10 -38.75
CA GLY A 559 -5.24 20.82 -38.73
C GLY A 559 -5.50 19.31 -38.82
N PHE A 560 -6.60 18.82 -38.26
CA PHE A 560 -6.97 17.41 -38.39
C PHE A 560 -8.47 17.14 -38.41
N LEU A 561 -8.84 16.03 -39.05
CA LEU A 561 -10.15 15.39 -38.99
C LEU A 561 -9.99 13.98 -38.40
N ARG A 562 -10.94 13.56 -37.56
CA ARG A 562 -10.97 12.24 -36.93
C ARG A 562 -12.37 11.64 -36.91
N ALA A 563 -12.45 10.32 -37.04
CA ALA A 563 -13.68 9.55 -36.89
C ALA A 563 -13.38 8.20 -36.25
N GLY A 564 -14.38 7.58 -35.61
CA GLY A 564 -14.16 6.30 -34.96
C GLY A 564 -15.25 5.85 -34.00
N ILE A 565 -14.87 4.87 -33.17
CA ILE A 565 -15.69 4.24 -32.15
C ILE A 565 -14.92 4.25 -30.83
N ARG A 566 -15.58 4.56 -29.71
CA ARG A 566 -15.00 4.55 -28.36
C ARG A 566 -15.84 3.70 -27.42
N ARG A 567 -15.22 2.67 -26.83
CA ARG A 567 -15.81 1.78 -25.82
C ARG A 567 -17.15 1.16 -26.25
N LEU A 568 -17.25 0.70 -27.50
CA LEU A 568 -18.34 -0.20 -27.93
C LEU A 568 -18.19 -1.53 -27.19
N GLN A 569 -19.23 -1.96 -26.49
CA GLN A 569 -19.21 -3.25 -25.79
C GLN A 569 -19.34 -4.40 -26.81
N ILE A 570 -18.37 -5.32 -26.79
CA ILE A 570 -18.29 -6.45 -27.73
C ILE A 570 -18.48 -7.82 -27.07
N SER A 571 -18.53 -7.88 -25.72
CA SER A 571 -18.91 -9.08 -24.98
C SER A 571 -20.13 -8.84 -24.08
N PRO A 572 -20.88 -9.89 -23.72
CA PRO A 572 -21.67 -9.88 -22.48
C PRO A 572 -20.79 -9.54 -21.26
N THR A 573 -21.41 -9.21 -20.13
CA THR A 573 -20.72 -9.19 -18.83
C THR A 573 -20.20 -10.60 -18.52
N PHE A 574 -18.88 -10.79 -18.52
CA PHE A 574 -18.25 -12.11 -18.38
C PHE A 574 -17.82 -12.40 -16.93
N TYR A 575 -17.80 -11.38 -16.08
CA TYR A 575 -17.60 -11.49 -14.64
C TYR A 575 -18.52 -10.49 -13.94
N SER A 576 -19.17 -10.92 -12.86
CA SER A 576 -19.89 -10.08 -11.91
C SER A 576 -19.50 -10.52 -10.49
N GLY A 577 -19.16 -9.57 -9.62
CA GLY A 577 -18.63 -9.86 -8.29
C GLY A 577 -17.91 -8.68 -7.64
N ASP A 578 -16.86 -8.94 -6.86
CA ASP A 578 -16.11 -7.95 -6.07
C ASP A 578 -15.47 -6.82 -6.92
N TRP A 579 -15.35 -7.01 -8.25
CA TRP A 579 -14.80 -6.05 -9.23
C TRP A 579 -15.89 -5.34 -10.05
N GLY A 580 -17.17 -5.55 -9.72
CA GLY A 580 -18.33 -5.11 -10.49
C GLY A 580 -18.59 -5.96 -11.74
N ASP A 581 -19.46 -5.45 -12.61
CA ASP A 581 -19.79 -6.06 -13.90
C ASP A 581 -18.73 -5.71 -14.95
N VAL A 582 -17.95 -6.71 -15.35
CA VAL A 582 -16.80 -6.55 -16.27
C VAL A 582 -17.18 -6.98 -17.69
N SER A 583 -16.89 -6.11 -18.65
CA SER A 583 -17.14 -6.33 -20.08
C SER A 583 -15.89 -6.03 -20.91
N VAL A 584 -15.76 -6.71 -22.05
CA VAL A 584 -14.77 -6.39 -23.09
C VAL A 584 -15.37 -5.34 -24.03
N ARG A 585 -14.59 -4.33 -24.36
CA ARG A 585 -14.97 -3.22 -25.21
C ARG A 585 -13.92 -2.98 -26.30
N ALA A 586 -14.37 -2.58 -27.48
CA ALA A 586 -13.52 -2.18 -28.59
C ALA A 586 -13.59 -0.66 -28.79
N SER A 587 -12.46 -0.10 -29.22
CA SER A 587 -12.36 1.27 -29.74
C SER A 587 -11.57 1.24 -31.05
N THR A 588 -11.82 2.19 -31.95
CA THR A 588 -10.97 2.43 -33.13
C THR A 588 -11.00 3.91 -33.48
N LEU A 589 -9.86 4.45 -33.87
CA LEU A 589 -9.69 5.84 -34.28
C LEU A 589 -9.04 5.86 -35.67
N GLY A 590 -9.69 6.51 -36.63
CA GLY A 590 -9.08 6.94 -37.89
C GLY A 590 -8.90 8.46 -37.87
N ARG A 591 -7.72 8.94 -38.28
CA ARG A 591 -7.38 10.37 -38.33
C ARG A 591 -6.67 10.70 -39.64
N ILE A 592 -6.99 11.86 -40.21
CA ILE A 592 -6.24 12.48 -41.30
C ILE A 592 -5.84 13.89 -40.83
N SER A 593 -4.59 14.27 -41.05
CA SER A 593 -4.05 15.56 -40.63
C SER A 593 -3.41 16.29 -41.79
N TYR A 594 -3.61 17.61 -41.82
CA TYR A 594 -2.93 18.54 -42.71
C TYR A 594 -1.89 19.32 -41.89
N GLN A 595 -0.63 19.28 -42.30
CA GLN A 595 0.47 19.99 -41.63
C GLN A 595 0.86 21.22 -42.42
N ASP A 596 0.96 22.35 -41.73
CA ASP A 596 1.46 23.61 -42.27
C ASP A 596 2.82 23.96 -41.64
N ASN A 597 3.56 24.88 -42.25
CA ASN A 597 4.99 25.08 -41.98
C ASN A 597 5.33 25.23 -40.48
N GLY A 598 6.21 24.35 -39.98
CA GLY A 598 6.75 24.41 -38.62
C GLY A 598 8.02 25.25 -38.52
N ALA A 599 8.27 25.85 -37.36
CA ALA A 599 9.45 26.69 -37.13
C ALA A 599 10.77 25.90 -37.11
N VAL A 600 10.71 24.58 -36.88
CA VAL A 600 11.87 23.68 -36.74
C VAL A 600 11.95 22.63 -37.86
N LEU A 601 10.86 22.39 -38.61
CA LEU A 601 10.78 21.37 -39.64
C LEU A 601 10.40 21.99 -41.00
N HIS A 602 11.41 22.33 -41.80
CA HIS A 602 11.25 23.03 -43.09
C HIS A 602 10.71 22.17 -44.24
N ALA A 603 10.52 20.87 -44.05
CA ALA A 603 9.97 19.96 -45.04
C ALA A 603 9.12 18.89 -44.37
N VAL A 604 7.80 19.11 -44.32
CA VAL A 604 6.83 18.15 -43.78
C VAL A 604 5.88 17.72 -44.88
N ARG A 605 5.48 16.44 -44.89
CA ARG A 605 4.45 15.95 -45.81
C ARG A 605 3.11 16.60 -45.45
N GLN A 606 2.56 17.39 -46.37
CA GLN A 606 1.31 18.15 -46.18
C GLN A 606 0.15 17.30 -45.65
N THR A 607 0.06 16.01 -45.97
CA THR A 607 -0.98 15.11 -45.47
C THR A 607 -0.41 13.82 -44.87
N ALA A 608 -0.93 13.44 -43.69
CA ALA A 608 -0.62 12.18 -43.02
C ALA A 608 -1.88 11.57 -42.37
N GLY A 609 -2.01 10.25 -42.44
CA GLY A 609 -3.10 9.47 -41.86
C GLY A 609 -2.65 8.49 -40.78
N LEU A 610 -3.47 8.33 -39.75
CA LEU A 610 -3.23 7.47 -38.58
C LEU A 610 -4.45 6.58 -38.33
N VAL A 611 -4.21 5.33 -37.94
CA VAL A 611 -5.24 4.35 -37.56
C VAL A 611 -4.83 3.66 -36.26
N GLN A 612 -5.74 3.66 -35.27
CA GLN A 612 -5.48 3.13 -33.93
C GLN A 612 -6.68 2.31 -33.40
N PRO A 613 -6.71 0.98 -33.63
CA PRO A 613 -7.62 0.08 -32.94
C PRO A 613 -7.14 -0.21 -31.50
N ALA A 614 -8.09 -0.39 -30.59
CA ALA A 614 -7.82 -0.75 -29.20
C ALA A 614 -8.87 -1.72 -28.64
N ILE A 615 -8.45 -2.57 -27.71
CA ILE A 615 -9.31 -3.46 -26.92
C ILE A 615 -9.11 -3.13 -25.45
N ALA A 616 -10.22 -2.99 -24.74
CA ALA A 616 -10.24 -2.72 -23.31
C ALA A 616 -11.11 -3.73 -22.56
N PHE A 617 -10.79 -4.00 -21.30
CA PHE A 617 -11.68 -4.69 -20.36
C PHE A 617 -11.76 -3.92 -19.05
N GLY A 618 -12.95 -3.88 -18.45
CA GLY A 618 -13.18 -3.07 -17.26
C GLY A 618 -14.63 -3.05 -16.82
N GLN A 619 -14.89 -2.31 -15.75
CA GLN A 619 -16.22 -2.00 -15.26
C GLN A 619 -16.58 -0.57 -15.67
N TYR A 620 -17.74 -0.40 -16.30
CA TYR A 620 -18.20 0.86 -16.87
C TYR A 620 -19.56 1.26 -16.32
N ARG A 621 -19.81 2.56 -16.21
CA ARG A 621 -21.14 3.13 -16.00
C ARG A 621 -21.52 4.01 -17.19
N THR A 622 -22.76 3.91 -17.63
CA THR A 622 -23.34 4.86 -18.59
C THR A 622 -24.08 5.94 -17.80
N ASN A 623 -23.85 7.23 -18.09
CA ASN A 623 -24.60 8.32 -17.45
C ASN A 623 -25.88 8.67 -18.22
N SER A 624 -26.70 9.56 -17.67
CA SER A 624 -27.97 10.00 -18.27
C SER A 624 -27.84 10.71 -19.62
N LYS A 625 -26.66 11.18 -20.01
CA LYS A 625 -26.37 11.72 -21.35
C LYS A 625 -26.02 10.62 -22.37
N GLY A 626 -25.90 9.36 -21.96
CA GLY A 626 -25.44 8.25 -22.79
C GLY A 626 -23.92 8.16 -22.93
N GLU A 627 -23.15 8.84 -22.06
CA GLU A 627 -21.69 8.81 -22.02
C GLU A 627 -21.19 7.56 -21.25
N THR A 628 -20.22 6.81 -21.79
CA THR A 628 -19.59 5.67 -21.10
C THR A 628 -18.39 6.13 -20.28
N ILE A 629 -18.43 5.93 -18.97
CA ILE A 629 -17.37 6.30 -18.02
C ILE A 629 -16.80 5.02 -17.37
N PRO A 630 -15.49 4.75 -17.44
CA PRO A 630 -14.89 3.65 -16.70
C PRO A 630 -14.83 3.96 -15.20
N THR A 631 -15.20 2.98 -14.36
CA THR A 631 -14.84 3.00 -12.93
C THR A 631 -13.39 2.54 -12.77
N TRP A 632 -13.05 1.44 -13.46
CA TRP A 632 -11.70 1.01 -13.80
C TRP A 632 -11.67 0.38 -15.20
N GLU A 633 -10.56 0.51 -15.91
CA GLU A 633 -10.36 0.07 -17.29
C GLU A 633 -8.88 -0.29 -17.53
N VAL A 634 -8.64 -1.44 -18.16
CA VAL A 634 -7.36 -1.80 -18.76
C VAL A 634 -7.55 -1.77 -20.27
N GLU A 635 -6.78 -0.95 -20.97
CA GLU A 635 -6.84 -0.76 -22.42
C GLU A 635 -5.49 -1.06 -23.06
N PHE A 636 -5.51 -1.77 -24.20
CA PHE A 636 -4.35 -1.98 -25.06
C PHE A 636 -4.69 -1.51 -26.48
N ALA A 637 -3.83 -0.68 -27.05
CA ALA A 637 -3.97 -0.14 -28.40
C ALA A 637 -2.74 -0.47 -29.26
N VAL A 638 -2.96 -0.59 -30.56
CA VAL A 638 -1.88 -0.51 -31.57
C VAL A 638 -2.17 0.68 -32.49
N MET A 639 -1.12 1.33 -32.99
CA MET A 639 -1.21 2.56 -33.76
C MET A 639 -0.33 2.44 -35.00
N TRP A 640 -0.91 2.68 -36.17
CA TRP A 640 -0.21 2.76 -37.44
C TRP A 640 -0.26 4.20 -37.95
N ASP A 641 0.89 4.77 -38.28
CA ASP A 641 1.04 6.09 -38.90
C ASP A 641 1.62 5.97 -40.32
N SER A 642 0.99 6.66 -41.28
CA SER A 642 1.48 6.79 -42.66
C SER A 642 2.67 7.74 -42.82
N GLY A 643 3.01 8.49 -41.76
CA GLY A 643 4.19 9.33 -41.62
C GLY A 643 3.87 10.80 -41.34
N ILE A 644 3.30 11.07 -40.15
CA ILE A 644 3.27 12.39 -39.50
C ILE A 644 4.71 12.90 -39.28
N PHE A 645 5.63 11.98 -38.97
CA PHE A 645 7.04 12.26 -38.72
C PHE A 645 7.87 12.30 -40.00
N VAL A 646 8.92 13.13 -39.99
CA VAL A 646 9.96 13.23 -41.01
C VAL A 646 11.34 13.12 -40.35
N ASN A 647 12.32 12.61 -41.09
CA ASN A 647 13.73 12.68 -40.67
C ASN A 647 14.36 14.05 -41.00
N THR A 648 15.64 14.22 -40.66
CA THR A 648 16.43 15.44 -40.96
C THR A 648 16.52 15.80 -42.45
N THR A 649 16.20 14.88 -43.37
CA THR A 649 16.15 15.13 -44.83
C THR A 649 14.72 15.29 -45.37
N GLY A 650 13.72 15.50 -44.51
CA GLY A 650 12.33 15.74 -44.89
C GLY A 650 11.56 14.50 -45.37
N GLN A 651 12.14 13.30 -45.25
CA GLN A 651 11.53 12.06 -45.69
C GLN A 651 10.60 11.49 -44.61
N SER A 652 9.32 11.34 -44.99
CA SER A 652 8.22 10.83 -44.15
C SER A 652 8.48 9.40 -43.68
N GLN A 653 8.53 9.20 -42.35
CA GLN A 653 8.79 7.90 -41.71
C GLN A 653 7.48 7.24 -41.27
N LYS A 654 7.22 6.01 -41.74
CA LYS A 654 6.06 5.23 -41.30
C LYS A 654 6.35 4.60 -39.95
N MET A 655 5.50 4.86 -38.95
CA MET A 655 5.68 4.35 -37.59
C MET A 655 4.59 3.35 -37.23
N PHE A 656 4.93 2.32 -36.46
CA PHE A 656 3.98 1.36 -35.90
C PHE A 656 4.30 1.13 -34.42
N ALA A 657 3.34 1.45 -33.54
CA ALA A 657 3.54 1.46 -32.10
C ALA A 657 2.38 0.78 -31.35
N TRP A 658 2.56 0.56 -30.06
CA TRP A 658 1.52 0.11 -29.15
C TRP A 658 1.44 1.00 -27.91
N SER A 659 0.27 1.07 -27.29
CA SER A 659 0.10 1.64 -25.94
C SER A 659 -0.68 0.71 -25.01
N PHE A 660 -0.40 0.82 -23.72
CA PHE A 660 -1.10 0.15 -22.64
C PHE A 660 -1.51 1.19 -21.59
N ALA A 661 -2.79 1.24 -21.26
CA ALA A 661 -3.36 2.18 -20.30
C ALA A 661 -4.11 1.46 -19.17
N LEU A 662 -3.93 1.97 -17.96
CA LEU A 662 -4.66 1.58 -16.75
C LEU A 662 -5.36 2.81 -16.19
N SER A 663 -6.69 2.80 -16.20
CA SER A 663 -7.53 3.84 -15.60
C SER A 663 -8.25 3.29 -14.36
N GLY A 664 -8.35 4.10 -13.30
CA GLY A 664 -9.03 3.72 -12.06
C GLY A 664 -9.35 4.93 -11.19
N GLY A 665 -10.63 5.13 -10.88
CA GLY A 665 -11.08 6.31 -10.15
C GLY A 665 -10.70 7.61 -10.91
N PRO A 666 -10.01 8.58 -10.28
CA PRO A 666 -9.57 9.81 -10.94
C PRO A 666 -8.23 9.68 -11.68
N LEU A 667 -7.56 8.52 -11.67
CA LEU A 667 -6.20 8.36 -12.23
C LEU A 667 -6.21 7.54 -13.53
N ARG A 668 -5.39 7.96 -14.51
CA ARG A 668 -4.97 7.17 -15.68
C ARG A 668 -3.45 7.14 -15.73
N PHE A 669 -2.87 5.95 -15.84
CA PHE A 669 -1.50 5.73 -16.26
C PHE A 669 -1.51 5.15 -17.68
N GLU A 670 -0.62 5.60 -18.55
CA GLU A 670 -0.45 5.05 -19.89
C GLU A 670 1.03 4.98 -20.27
N THR A 671 1.40 4.00 -21.09
CA THR A 671 2.76 3.83 -21.61
C THR A 671 2.73 3.29 -23.03
N TRP A 672 3.71 3.66 -23.86
CA TRP A 672 3.76 3.33 -25.29
C TRP A 672 5.18 3.07 -25.77
N ASN A 673 5.30 2.36 -26.90
CA ASN A 673 6.57 1.95 -27.49
C ASN A 673 6.39 1.62 -29.00
N ASP A 674 7.37 1.92 -29.84
CA ASP A 674 7.40 1.66 -31.29
C ASP A 674 8.09 0.33 -31.69
N SER A 675 8.52 -0.46 -30.70
CA SER A 675 9.35 -1.68 -30.81
C SER A 675 8.84 -2.84 -31.69
N MET A 676 7.75 -2.67 -32.44
CA MET A 676 7.26 -3.66 -33.42
C MET A 676 7.71 -3.38 -34.86
N GLY A 677 8.33 -2.22 -35.13
CA GLY A 677 9.08 -1.98 -36.36
C GLY A 677 10.54 -2.44 -36.26
N LYS A 678 11.13 -2.96 -37.35
CA LYS A 678 12.59 -3.10 -37.50
C LYS A 678 13.26 -1.74 -37.82
N LEU A 679 12.86 -0.68 -37.13
CA LEU A 679 13.24 0.70 -37.42
C LEU A 679 14.17 1.34 -36.37
N ALA A 680 14.44 0.65 -35.25
CA ALA A 680 15.33 1.03 -34.13
C ALA A 680 16.79 1.44 -34.49
N GLU A 681 17.16 1.39 -35.77
CA GLU A 681 18.42 1.87 -36.33
C GLU A 681 18.29 3.25 -37.01
N ARG A 682 17.08 3.81 -37.13
CA ARG A 682 16.75 5.01 -37.92
C ARG A 682 15.63 5.90 -37.34
N ASP A 683 15.31 5.78 -36.05
CA ASP A 683 14.22 6.56 -35.43
C ASP A 683 14.64 8.00 -35.06
N TYR A 684 13.81 8.97 -35.45
CA TYR A 684 13.98 10.41 -35.22
C TYR A 684 12.91 10.96 -34.23
N GLY A 685 12.42 10.13 -33.31
CA GLY A 685 11.30 10.47 -32.42
C GLY A 685 11.30 9.71 -31.08
N PRO A 686 10.30 9.95 -30.21
CA PRO A 686 10.23 9.39 -28.86
C PRO A 686 9.87 7.89 -28.86
N THR A 687 10.91 7.04 -28.81
CA THR A 687 10.85 5.57 -28.95
C THR A 687 9.98 4.86 -27.91
N TYR A 688 9.91 5.43 -26.70
CA TYR A 688 9.12 4.92 -25.59
C TYR A 688 8.63 6.10 -24.75
N GLY A 689 7.48 5.96 -24.09
CA GLY A 689 7.03 6.95 -23.12
C GLY A 689 6.04 6.41 -22.09
N ALA A 690 5.77 7.25 -21.10
CA ALA A 690 4.76 7.01 -20.09
C ALA A 690 4.16 8.33 -19.59
N SER A 691 2.85 8.36 -19.38
CA SER A 691 2.12 9.49 -18.82
C SER A 691 1.32 9.09 -17.58
N LEU A 692 1.17 10.05 -16.67
CA LEU A 692 0.30 9.95 -15.50
C LEU A 692 -0.64 11.15 -15.49
N THR A 693 -1.94 10.88 -15.53
CA THR A 693 -3.00 11.88 -15.68
C THR A 693 -4.01 11.77 -14.55
N LEU A 694 -4.46 12.92 -14.03
CA LEU A 694 -5.40 13.06 -12.93
C LEU A 694 -6.63 13.87 -13.39
N ASP A 695 -7.83 13.29 -13.27
CA ASP A 695 -9.12 13.92 -13.53
C ASP A 695 -9.62 14.68 -12.29
N LEU A 696 -9.47 16.01 -12.32
CA LEU A 696 -9.80 16.92 -11.23
C LEU A 696 -11.31 17.01 -10.96
N LEU A 697 -12.17 16.81 -11.97
CA LEU A 697 -13.63 16.75 -11.75
C LEU A 697 -14.01 15.51 -10.95
N ARG A 698 -13.36 14.37 -11.22
CA ARG A 698 -13.53 13.17 -10.41
C ARG A 698 -12.95 13.34 -9.01
N VAL A 699 -11.76 13.93 -8.85
CA VAL A 699 -11.21 14.26 -7.52
C VAL A 699 -12.20 15.10 -6.71
N TRP A 700 -12.74 16.17 -7.30
CA TRP A 700 -13.75 17.02 -6.65
C TRP A 700 -14.99 16.21 -6.23
N GLY A 701 -15.53 15.39 -7.13
CA GLY A 701 -16.68 14.54 -6.84
C GLY A 701 -16.46 13.56 -5.67
N TYR A 702 -15.24 13.02 -5.49
CA TYR A 702 -14.94 12.17 -4.33
C TYR A 702 -14.79 12.96 -3.02
N MET A 703 -14.39 14.25 -3.08
CA MET A 703 -14.28 15.10 -1.89
C MET A 703 -15.66 15.54 -1.38
N ASP A 704 -16.55 15.96 -2.29
CA ASP A 704 -17.93 16.36 -1.96
C ASP A 704 -18.90 15.18 -1.78
N GLY A 705 -18.42 13.94 -2.01
CA GLY A 705 -19.23 12.71 -1.88
C GLY A 705 -20.26 12.50 -3.00
N THR A 706 -20.22 13.31 -4.06
CA THR A 706 -21.12 13.21 -5.23
C THR A 706 -20.66 12.16 -6.25
N ALA A 707 -19.39 11.75 -6.22
CA ALA A 707 -18.88 10.63 -7.01
C ALA A 707 -18.82 9.33 -6.18
N SER A 708 -19.56 8.32 -6.65
CA SER A 708 -19.50 6.94 -6.17
C SER A 708 -18.87 6.04 -7.23
N ASP A 709 -17.93 5.18 -6.82
CA ASP A 709 -17.47 4.02 -7.63
C ASP A 709 -18.27 2.74 -7.32
N ALA A 710 -19.18 2.76 -6.34
CA ALA A 710 -20.14 1.67 -6.18
C ALA A 710 -21.05 1.62 -7.43
N PRO A 711 -21.42 0.42 -7.91
CA PRO A 711 -22.39 0.28 -8.99
C PRO A 711 -23.72 0.95 -8.62
N PRO A 712 -24.51 1.41 -9.61
CA PRO A 712 -25.87 1.85 -9.32
C PRO A 712 -26.63 0.72 -8.62
N ALA A 713 -27.50 1.07 -7.68
CA ALA A 713 -28.41 0.10 -7.09
C ALA A 713 -29.23 -0.56 -8.22
N PRO A 714 -29.46 -1.89 -8.18
CA PRO A 714 -30.31 -2.53 -9.17
C PRO A 714 -31.68 -1.85 -9.16
N ALA A 715 -32.21 -1.55 -10.35
CA ALA A 715 -33.55 -0.99 -10.47
C ALA A 715 -34.54 -1.92 -9.76
N ALA A 716 -35.48 -1.33 -9.00
CA ALA A 716 -36.57 -2.10 -8.43
C ALA A 716 -37.41 -2.71 -9.57
N PRO A 717 -37.88 -3.97 -9.43
CA PRO A 717 -38.70 -4.65 -10.43
C PRO A 717 -40.10 -4.03 -10.57
#